data_AF-A0AAE8SRN0-F1
#
_entry.id   AF-A0AAE8SRN0-F1
#
_cell.length_a   1.000
_cell.length_b   1.000
_cell.length_c   1.000
_cell.angle_alpha   90.00
_cell.angle_beta   90.00
_cell.angle_gamma   90.00
#
_symmetry.space_group_name_H-M   'P 1'
#
loop_
_entity.id
_entity.type
_entity.pdbx_description
1 polymer ?
#
loop_
_entity_poly.entity_id
_entity_poly.type
_entity_poly.pdbx_seq_one_letter_code
_entity_poly.pdbx_strand_id
1 'polypeptide(L)'
;MELTPLIVDVLSRPVCLFEHEHVRQYLDTAGLPVEWEDSSLNPKNLPNSLKAIPGHRGWRVDGMTMNGRRLFAIPPIPDAIPLRIDAYILDSDLPSGLRKSLDVSAATVRRHPQHLSSLGLPQFVCQVLDEYTKRTPAFLHEYARLPFGSQLHMRELGQNPQAVGISVVRNDEAERLAKPMSALQQSWGDRVPPHKFPTKVDIMHLRLVRQLHDTVSLVQIPHLYGSSKWIFKSNTTEFDHLYHELEFLLTCPPHPHILGAPRHVVERRSRFGGKRGIVGFIVPYLPTGTLRDTLPLPLSHGGLSTKVKLAISKQVLSALIHVHGEGHTFHSEFRLDNILLTRSRSGGLEAVLCDFEHRENWYEWCPPEVLYPQYLEHLRQSFVGAGNREWKDLVEGWNGLRESWKRPPDDDRVAASNLPWFRLSRDQAERAQVYTYGLFLYAVFEGLSNVRVSLWDEHPAEPLADFPEMRNAPLVIQEIIYRCTIDAPEREQYDPPTDSGVQGPSRLVRVGGYFTMGGSSGRNGSQARMANSTAHEILDESVEWWSGQVRDAWRFVNSDEARYGGLAKSLLLYCLALTLVISCVFVYTRVDPSLTFDWSSDDRGPPKWEKMRDRKVADDIAKIPPDWILDTEAREGVHLQRSIAGEYIESFLDNETLAITSWDVPELVERTTNASISAQDVVTAFSKRAAIAHQLNKSFLEINFDNALTRAKELDAYFQKRGKPIGPLHGLPVTLKDQYHVKGLNTTMGYVGWIDTFEGDKNSPLKGNTESEIVRELESLGAVIIGKFGETRNNILGYNFNPVNQRLSSGGSSGGEGAIQALGGSAIGVASDVGGSISMPASYNGVYSIKPSANRLSFKNVANSGKRTFLPFRASWVIPSLRYVFYSSPSSPRSLGYMIRKYCPFHGGRKSVVQWQPPKHGKADSLHDAIVNADGNYDVPVQLALSGEPFIPELSDSFVNNSASEPLNAICIEKLVQRLWAFRNEYNDYWVSTAALSGTGRPVDALLMPAYASIANTLDYVTIVIPVTFADKTLDQLDPDYKPVRPVDKKNWEAYDPEAYHGAPAGIQIVGRRLEEEKLLAIAQRVVDALAEFREKQAYEYEPGSRNGGRIELVK
;
A
#
# COMPACT_ATOMS: atom_id res chain seq x y z
N MET A 1 11.89 15.62 -30.19
CA MET A 1 11.62 16.94 -30.83
C MET A 1 10.68 17.72 -29.93
N GLU A 2 10.60 19.06 -29.99
CA GLU A 2 9.57 19.81 -29.25
C GLU A 2 8.26 19.83 -30.04
N LEU A 3 7.20 19.23 -29.50
CA LEU A 3 5.85 19.32 -30.06
C LEU A 3 5.28 20.72 -29.81
N THR A 4 4.62 21.30 -30.82
CA THR A 4 3.89 22.56 -30.65
C THR A 4 2.62 22.31 -29.82
N PRO A 5 2.06 23.35 -29.18
CA PRO A 5 0.85 23.16 -28.41
C PRO A 5 -0.36 22.79 -29.25
N LEU A 6 -0.39 23.15 -30.54
CA LEU A 6 -1.40 22.66 -31.49
C LEU A 6 -1.29 21.14 -31.71
N ILE A 7 -0.07 20.62 -31.97
CA ILE A 7 0.13 19.17 -32.13
C ILE A 7 -0.29 18.44 -30.85
N VAL A 8 0.12 18.96 -29.69
CA VAL A 8 -0.26 18.41 -28.38
C VAL A 8 -1.78 18.35 -28.18
N ASP A 9 -2.50 19.41 -28.54
CA ASP A 9 -3.97 19.51 -28.41
C ASP A 9 -4.72 18.55 -29.36
N VAL A 10 -4.16 18.29 -30.55
CA VAL A 10 -4.68 17.29 -31.49
C VAL A 10 -4.39 15.86 -31.00
N LEU A 11 -3.14 15.56 -30.62
CA LEU A 11 -2.74 14.23 -30.13
C LEU A 11 -3.52 13.81 -28.86
N SER A 12 -3.91 14.76 -28.01
CA SER A 12 -4.67 14.47 -26.78
C SER A 12 -6.19 14.30 -26.98
N ARG A 13 -6.68 14.18 -28.22
CA ARG A 13 -8.11 14.09 -28.56
C ARG A 13 -8.35 13.03 -29.64
N PRO A 14 -9.54 12.40 -29.70
CA PRO A 14 -9.84 11.38 -30.72
C PRO A 14 -9.83 11.94 -32.16
N VAL A 15 -9.93 13.27 -32.33
CA VAL A 15 -9.84 13.94 -33.64
C VAL A 15 -8.49 13.75 -34.35
N CYS A 16 -7.45 13.32 -33.61
CA CYS A 16 -6.17 12.86 -34.16
C CYS A 16 -6.35 11.84 -35.31
N LEU A 17 -7.39 11.00 -35.23
CA LEU A 17 -7.73 9.99 -36.26
C LEU A 17 -8.11 10.59 -37.63
N PHE A 18 -8.41 11.88 -37.70
CA PHE A 18 -8.70 12.61 -38.95
C PHE A 18 -7.59 13.59 -39.32
N GLU A 19 -6.97 14.24 -38.33
CA GLU A 19 -5.93 15.26 -38.57
C GLU A 19 -4.51 14.69 -38.74
N HIS A 20 -4.30 13.38 -38.52
CA HIS A 20 -3.00 12.70 -38.62
C HIS A 20 -2.15 13.10 -39.83
N GLU A 21 -2.70 13.05 -41.05
CA GLU A 21 -1.93 13.34 -42.26
C GLU A 21 -1.53 14.83 -42.35
N HIS A 22 -2.41 15.73 -41.89
CA HIS A 22 -2.13 17.16 -41.79
C HIS A 22 -1.06 17.46 -40.71
N VAL A 23 -1.12 16.78 -39.57
CA VAL A 23 -0.08 16.85 -38.53
C VAL A 23 1.26 16.28 -39.04
N ARG A 24 1.24 15.19 -39.81
CA ARG A 24 2.45 14.59 -40.43
C ARG A 24 3.12 15.57 -41.40
N GLN A 25 2.34 16.18 -42.31
CA GLN A 25 2.83 17.23 -43.23
C GLN A 25 3.37 18.47 -42.47
N TYR A 26 2.76 18.84 -41.34
CA TYR A 26 3.27 19.92 -40.48
C TYR A 26 4.60 19.53 -39.79
N LEU A 27 4.77 18.28 -39.36
CA LEU A 27 6.04 17.78 -38.80
C LEU A 27 7.15 17.76 -39.86
N ASP A 28 6.84 17.29 -41.07
CA ASP A 28 7.79 17.24 -42.20
C ASP A 28 8.27 18.65 -42.60
N THR A 29 7.39 19.65 -42.57
CA THR A 29 7.73 21.05 -42.91
C THR A 29 8.39 21.82 -41.76
N ALA A 30 8.10 21.48 -40.50
CA ALA A 30 8.72 22.10 -39.33
C ALA A 30 10.18 21.66 -39.06
N GLY A 31 10.67 20.62 -39.76
CA GLY A 31 11.98 19.99 -39.54
C GLY A 31 13.18 20.59 -40.27
N LEU A 32 13.02 21.64 -41.08
CA LEU A 32 14.13 22.21 -41.85
C LEU A 32 15.22 22.81 -40.95
N PRO A 33 16.52 22.57 -41.25
CA PRO A 33 17.61 23.14 -40.48
C PRO A 33 17.67 24.67 -40.64
N VAL A 34 17.77 25.37 -39.51
CA VAL A 34 18.06 26.81 -39.49
C VAL A 34 19.57 26.99 -39.60
N GLU A 35 20.01 27.83 -40.55
CA GLU A 35 21.43 28.12 -40.76
C GLU A 35 22.10 28.66 -39.49
N TRP A 36 23.42 28.46 -39.35
CA TRP A 36 24.15 28.89 -38.15
C TRP A 36 24.05 30.40 -37.89
N GLU A 37 23.88 31.20 -38.94
CA GLU A 37 23.72 32.65 -38.83
C GLU A 37 22.35 33.08 -38.29
N ASP A 38 21.32 32.24 -38.43
CA ASP A 38 19.95 32.45 -37.90
C ASP A 38 19.65 31.62 -36.63
N SER A 39 20.49 30.62 -36.33
CA SER A 39 20.31 29.67 -35.23
C SER A 39 20.22 30.34 -33.85
N SER A 40 19.31 29.88 -33.00
CA SER A 40 19.19 30.36 -31.61
C SER A 40 20.29 29.84 -30.66
N LEU A 41 21.22 29.01 -31.15
CA LEU A 41 22.47 28.69 -30.46
C LEU A 41 23.59 29.71 -30.75
N ASN A 42 23.41 30.61 -31.72
CA ASN A 42 24.34 31.68 -32.02
C ASN A 42 24.20 32.81 -30.97
N PRO A 43 25.26 33.20 -30.24
CA PRO A 43 25.15 34.20 -29.17
C PRO A 43 24.66 35.59 -29.61
N LYS A 44 24.69 35.90 -30.91
CA LYS A 44 24.13 37.15 -31.47
C LYS A 44 22.59 37.15 -31.52
N ASN A 45 21.98 35.96 -31.55
CA ASN A 45 20.57 35.72 -31.88
C ASN A 45 19.72 35.38 -30.65
N LEU A 46 20.36 35.17 -29.49
CA LEU A 46 19.68 35.06 -28.21
C LEU A 46 18.92 36.37 -27.91
N PRO A 47 17.62 36.32 -27.55
CA PRO A 47 16.88 37.52 -27.16
C PRO A 47 17.56 38.19 -25.95
N ASN A 48 18.21 39.33 -26.21
CA ASN A 48 19.09 39.98 -25.24
C ASN A 48 18.29 40.39 -23.99
N SER A 49 18.59 39.71 -22.88
CA SER A 49 17.92 39.82 -21.58
C SER A 49 16.48 39.28 -21.47
N LEU A 50 16.28 37.98 -21.75
CA LEU A 50 15.31 37.14 -21.00
C LEU A 50 15.77 36.93 -19.53
N LYS A 51 16.06 38.03 -18.84
CA LYS A 51 16.30 38.05 -17.39
C LYS A 51 15.03 38.59 -16.75
N ALA A 52 14.41 37.81 -15.87
CA ALA A 52 13.33 38.31 -15.03
C ALA A 52 13.80 39.58 -14.30
N ILE A 53 13.11 40.70 -14.49
CA ILE A 53 13.42 41.99 -13.85
C ILE A 53 12.56 42.11 -12.59
N PRO A 54 13.12 41.98 -11.36
CA PRO A 54 12.33 42.08 -10.14
C PRO A 54 11.77 43.50 -10.01
N GLY A 55 10.43 43.61 -9.93
CA GLY A 55 9.76 44.91 -9.87
C GLY A 55 9.57 45.62 -11.22
N HIS A 56 9.57 44.87 -12.34
CA HIS A 56 9.14 45.39 -13.65
C HIS A 56 7.81 46.15 -13.56
N ARG A 57 7.69 47.27 -14.29
CA ARG A 57 6.51 48.15 -14.28
C ARG A 57 5.79 48.24 -15.63
N GLY A 58 6.18 47.41 -16.59
CA GLY A 58 5.51 47.28 -17.88
C GLY A 58 4.33 46.30 -17.85
N TRP A 59 4.01 45.71 -19.00
CA TRP A 59 3.06 44.62 -19.09
C TRP A 59 3.49 43.41 -18.24
N ARG A 60 2.49 42.63 -17.78
CA ARG A 60 2.69 41.40 -17.01
C ARG A 60 1.76 40.30 -17.53
N VAL A 61 2.11 39.03 -17.32
CA VAL A 61 1.23 37.88 -17.59
C VAL A 61 0.81 37.26 -16.25
N ASP A 62 -0.50 37.22 -16.00
CA ASP A 62 -1.07 36.73 -14.72
C ASP A 62 -1.37 35.21 -14.70
N GLY A 63 -1.38 34.59 -15.89
CA GLY A 63 -1.66 33.18 -16.18
C GLY A 63 -1.73 32.93 -17.70
N MET A 64 -2.01 31.69 -18.12
CA MET A 64 -2.25 31.32 -19.52
C MET A 64 -3.19 30.11 -19.64
N THR A 65 -3.71 29.84 -20.83
CA THR A 65 -4.38 28.56 -21.12
C THR A 65 -3.39 27.41 -21.14
N MET A 66 -3.89 26.19 -20.99
CA MET A 66 -3.06 24.99 -20.86
C MET A 66 -2.23 24.68 -22.10
N ASN A 67 -2.80 24.95 -23.28
CA ASN A 67 -2.10 24.91 -24.56
C ASN A 67 -1.18 26.13 -24.81
N GLY A 68 -0.98 27.04 -23.85
CA GLY A 68 -0.05 28.18 -23.96
C GLY A 68 -0.37 29.24 -25.02
N ARG A 69 -1.38 29.03 -25.89
CA ARG A 69 -1.72 29.91 -27.03
C ARG A 69 -2.34 31.24 -26.59
N ARG A 70 -3.02 31.29 -25.44
CA ARG A 70 -3.70 32.46 -24.85
C ARG A 70 -3.06 32.83 -23.52
N LEU A 71 -2.42 34.00 -23.44
CA LEU A 71 -1.77 34.52 -22.23
C LEU A 71 -2.60 35.66 -21.63
N PHE A 72 -2.81 35.65 -20.32
CA PHE A 72 -3.57 36.68 -19.58
C PHE A 72 -2.69 37.92 -19.34
N ALA A 73 -2.39 38.63 -20.42
CA ALA A 73 -1.51 39.80 -20.45
C ALA A 73 -2.24 41.05 -19.95
N ILE A 74 -1.78 41.63 -18.84
CA ILE A 74 -2.37 42.80 -18.20
C ILE A 74 -1.47 44.03 -18.44
N PRO A 75 -2.02 45.16 -18.91
CA PRO A 75 -1.26 46.38 -19.17
C PRO A 75 -0.82 47.10 -17.88
N PRO A 76 0.21 47.97 -17.96
CA PRO A 76 0.66 48.82 -16.85
C PRO A 76 -0.27 50.01 -16.56
N ILE A 77 -1.59 49.78 -16.61
CA ILE A 77 -2.62 50.79 -16.31
C ILE A 77 -2.93 50.73 -14.80
N PRO A 78 -2.70 51.82 -14.03
CA PRO A 78 -3.23 51.92 -12.67
C PRO A 78 -4.74 51.77 -12.68
N ASP A 79 -5.31 51.07 -11.69
CA ASP A 79 -6.76 50.87 -11.58
C ASP A 79 -7.40 50.13 -12.79
N ALA A 80 -6.62 49.29 -13.51
CA ALA A 80 -7.07 48.51 -14.65
C ALA A 80 -8.41 47.78 -14.43
N ILE A 81 -9.32 47.86 -15.40
CA ILE A 81 -10.63 47.19 -15.39
C ILE A 81 -10.53 45.78 -15.99
N PRO A 82 -11.31 44.80 -15.52
CA PRO A 82 -11.22 43.39 -15.93
C PRO A 82 -11.89 43.15 -17.30
N LEU A 83 -11.37 43.76 -18.37
CA LEU A 83 -11.94 43.67 -19.73
C LEU A 83 -11.75 42.31 -20.41
N ARG A 84 -10.99 41.38 -19.81
CA ARG A 84 -10.69 40.04 -20.34
C ARG A 84 -10.07 40.07 -21.74
N ILE A 85 -9.10 40.97 -21.92
CA ILE A 85 -8.38 41.13 -23.18
C ILE A 85 -7.06 40.37 -23.06
N ASP A 86 -7.00 39.21 -23.72
CA ASP A 86 -5.89 38.26 -23.61
C ASP A 86 -5.00 38.33 -24.87
N ALA A 87 -3.70 38.03 -24.72
CA ALA A 87 -2.76 37.97 -25.83
C ALA A 87 -2.73 36.57 -26.46
N TYR A 88 -2.65 36.49 -27.79
CA TYR A 88 -2.71 35.25 -28.56
C TYR A 88 -1.50 35.09 -29.47
N ILE A 89 -1.02 33.84 -29.55
CA ILE A 89 0.08 33.40 -30.41
C ILE A 89 -0.46 32.39 -31.42
N LEU A 90 -0.13 32.58 -32.69
CA LEU A 90 -0.55 31.72 -33.81
C LEU A 90 0.61 30.79 -34.22
N ASP A 91 0.34 29.49 -34.35
CA ASP A 91 1.37 28.47 -34.64
C ASP A 91 1.97 28.56 -36.06
N SER A 92 1.30 29.30 -36.97
CA SER A 92 1.81 29.71 -38.27
C SER A 92 2.97 30.70 -38.18
N ASP A 93 2.98 31.53 -37.14
CA ASP A 93 3.81 32.73 -37.07
C ASP A 93 5.08 32.50 -36.23
N LEU A 94 5.12 31.44 -35.43
CA LEU A 94 6.15 31.15 -34.43
C LEU A 94 7.27 30.22 -35.00
N PRO A 95 8.48 30.71 -35.33
CA PRO A 95 9.50 29.93 -36.05
C PRO A 95 10.16 28.84 -35.19
N SER A 96 10.63 27.76 -35.82
CA SER A 96 11.27 26.60 -35.16
C SER A 96 12.41 26.99 -34.22
N GLY A 97 13.32 27.87 -34.67
CA GLY A 97 14.43 28.36 -33.84
C GLY A 97 14.00 29.19 -32.62
N LEU A 98 12.88 29.92 -32.71
CA LEU A 98 12.37 30.76 -31.63
C LEU A 98 11.67 29.93 -30.54
N ARG A 99 10.92 28.88 -30.92
CA ARG A 99 10.22 27.94 -30.01
C ARG A 99 11.12 27.46 -28.87
N LYS A 100 12.29 26.92 -29.25
CA LYS A 100 13.30 26.40 -28.32
C LYS A 100 13.96 27.47 -27.45
N SER A 101 14.10 28.70 -27.95
CA SER A 101 14.72 29.80 -27.19
C SER A 101 13.79 30.50 -26.19
N LEU A 102 12.48 30.24 -26.28
CA LEU A 102 11.46 30.80 -25.39
C LEU A 102 10.89 29.76 -24.40
N ASP A 103 11.47 28.55 -24.36
CA ASP A 103 11.00 27.40 -23.58
C ASP A 103 9.50 27.11 -23.78
N VAL A 104 8.99 27.24 -25.01
CA VAL A 104 7.54 27.21 -25.31
C VAL A 104 6.88 25.94 -24.77
N SER A 105 7.48 24.77 -25.00
CA SER A 105 6.98 23.50 -24.50
C SER A 105 6.99 23.38 -22.97
N ALA A 106 7.75 24.20 -22.23
CA ALA A 106 7.76 24.26 -20.77
C ALA A 106 6.92 25.42 -20.20
N ALA A 107 6.45 26.33 -21.05
CA ALA A 107 5.39 27.29 -20.74
C ALA A 107 4.00 26.63 -20.80
N THR A 108 3.77 25.78 -21.81
CA THR A 108 2.68 24.77 -21.77
C THR A 108 2.70 24.03 -20.42
N VAL A 109 1.53 23.67 -19.90
CA VAL A 109 1.33 22.98 -18.59
C VAL A 109 1.53 23.85 -17.33
N ARG A 110 2.48 24.80 -17.28
CA ARG A 110 2.76 25.56 -16.02
C ARG A 110 1.72 26.65 -15.72
N ARG A 111 0.95 26.50 -14.63
CA ARG A 111 -0.07 27.49 -14.22
C ARG A 111 0.37 28.53 -13.17
N HIS A 112 1.40 28.27 -12.35
CA HIS A 112 1.72 29.11 -11.19
C HIS A 112 2.55 30.37 -11.54
N PRO A 113 2.13 31.61 -11.15
CA PRO A 113 2.73 32.87 -11.64
C PRO A 113 4.21 33.08 -11.35
N GLN A 114 4.68 32.62 -10.19
CA GLN A 114 6.09 32.76 -9.80
C GLN A 114 7.02 31.96 -10.73
N HIS A 115 6.51 30.89 -11.34
CA HIS A 115 7.24 30.16 -12.38
C HIS A 115 6.98 30.78 -13.75
N LEU A 116 5.73 31.07 -14.11
CA LEU A 116 5.39 31.69 -15.41
C LEU A 116 6.18 32.97 -15.71
N SER A 117 6.32 33.87 -14.72
CA SER A 117 7.10 35.10 -14.87
C SER A 117 8.61 34.89 -15.04
N SER A 118 9.12 33.67 -14.79
CA SER A 118 10.51 33.29 -15.03
C SER A 118 10.77 32.63 -16.39
N LEU A 119 9.73 32.29 -17.16
CA LEU A 119 9.85 31.61 -18.46
C LEU A 119 10.08 32.57 -19.62
N GLY A 120 10.77 32.11 -20.66
CA GLY A 120 11.09 32.92 -21.85
C GLY A 120 9.86 33.45 -22.58
N LEU A 121 8.87 32.59 -22.86
CA LEU A 121 7.68 32.98 -23.64
C LEU A 121 6.84 34.11 -23.00
N PRO A 122 6.43 34.06 -21.72
CA PRO A 122 5.75 35.18 -21.07
C PRO A 122 6.60 36.46 -20.98
N GLN A 123 7.92 36.34 -20.79
CA GLN A 123 8.81 37.51 -20.77
C GLN A 123 8.91 38.17 -22.15
N PHE A 124 9.07 37.39 -23.21
CA PHE A 124 9.06 37.87 -24.60
C PHE A 124 7.72 38.52 -24.95
N VAL A 125 6.60 37.93 -24.56
CA VAL A 125 5.25 38.51 -24.71
C VAL A 125 5.14 39.87 -24.01
N CYS A 126 5.66 40.01 -22.79
CA CYS A 126 5.70 41.31 -22.10
C CYS A 126 6.60 42.32 -22.83
N GLN A 127 7.78 41.90 -23.32
CA GLN A 127 8.70 42.77 -24.07
C GLN A 127 8.06 43.28 -25.38
N VAL A 128 7.40 42.41 -26.15
CA VAL A 128 6.64 42.78 -27.36
C VAL A 128 5.56 43.81 -27.04
N LEU A 129 4.76 43.56 -26.00
CA LEU A 129 3.68 44.48 -25.58
C LEU A 129 4.21 45.81 -25.03
N ASP A 130 5.33 45.81 -24.29
CA ASP A 130 6.00 47.01 -23.81
C ASP A 130 6.57 47.85 -24.97
N GLU A 131 7.28 47.24 -25.91
CA GLU A 131 7.84 47.94 -27.08
C GLU A 131 6.75 48.49 -27.99
N TYR A 132 5.68 47.72 -28.25
CA TYR A 132 4.50 48.20 -28.97
C TYR A 132 3.83 49.37 -28.24
N THR A 133 3.73 49.31 -26.90
CA THR A 133 3.12 50.39 -26.10
C THR A 133 3.98 51.66 -26.05
N LYS A 134 5.31 51.53 -26.02
CA LYS A 134 6.25 52.67 -26.12
C LYS A 134 6.13 53.37 -27.48
N ARG A 135 5.95 52.60 -28.55
CA ARG A 135 5.79 53.09 -29.93
C ARG A 135 4.39 53.67 -30.20
N THR A 136 3.37 53.13 -29.57
CA THR A 136 1.97 53.52 -29.73
C THR A 136 1.33 53.89 -28.38
N PRO A 137 1.74 54.99 -27.70
CA PRO A 137 1.23 55.32 -26.35
C PRO A 137 -0.29 55.51 -26.27
N ALA A 138 -0.93 55.93 -27.37
CA ALA A 138 -2.38 56.03 -27.49
C ALA A 138 -3.11 54.69 -27.25
N PHE A 139 -2.44 53.56 -27.50
CA PHE A 139 -3.03 52.22 -27.39
C PHE A 139 -3.57 51.91 -25.99
N LEU A 140 -2.97 52.42 -24.91
CA LEU A 140 -3.51 52.20 -23.56
C LEU A 140 -4.86 52.89 -23.33
N HIS A 141 -5.09 54.04 -23.98
CA HIS A 141 -6.39 54.72 -23.97
C HIS A 141 -7.42 54.03 -24.87
N GLU A 142 -6.98 53.34 -25.93
CA GLU A 142 -7.82 52.53 -26.82
C GLU A 142 -8.16 51.17 -26.22
N TYR A 143 -7.23 50.52 -25.51
CA TYR A 143 -7.41 49.26 -24.78
C TYR A 143 -8.58 49.35 -23.80
N ALA A 144 -8.63 50.42 -23.00
CA ALA A 144 -9.75 50.72 -22.09
C ALA A 144 -11.09 50.98 -22.83
N ARG A 145 -11.05 51.13 -24.16
CA ARG A 145 -12.18 51.32 -25.06
C ARG A 145 -12.45 50.11 -25.98
N LEU A 146 -11.79 48.97 -25.80
CA LEU A 146 -12.13 47.76 -26.56
C LEU A 146 -13.42 47.09 -26.02
N PRO A 147 -14.11 46.29 -26.86
CA PRO A 147 -15.15 45.38 -26.39
C PRO A 147 -14.63 44.38 -25.36
N PHE A 148 -15.51 43.99 -24.43
CA PHE A 148 -15.19 42.93 -23.45
C PHE A 148 -14.83 41.62 -24.17
N GLY A 149 -13.75 40.95 -23.75
CA GLY A 149 -13.31 39.69 -24.36
C GLY A 149 -12.58 39.81 -25.69
N SER A 150 -12.11 41.01 -26.08
CA SER A 150 -11.26 41.21 -27.28
C SER A 150 -9.88 40.54 -27.14
N GLN A 151 -9.12 40.44 -28.23
CA GLN A 151 -7.87 39.66 -28.25
C GLN A 151 -6.73 40.44 -28.92
N LEU A 152 -5.50 40.24 -28.44
CA LEU A 152 -4.28 40.82 -29.02
C LEU A 152 -3.49 39.72 -29.74
N HIS A 153 -3.69 39.59 -31.05
CA HIS A 153 -3.02 38.59 -31.89
C HIS A 153 -1.66 39.11 -32.30
N MET A 154 -0.60 38.44 -31.85
CA MET A 154 0.77 38.68 -32.30
C MET A 154 0.99 38.11 -33.70
N ARG A 155 1.68 38.86 -34.55
CA ARG A 155 2.03 38.48 -35.93
C ARG A 155 3.51 38.64 -36.18
N GLU A 156 4.04 37.89 -37.14
CA GLU A 156 5.43 38.04 -37.60
C GLU A 156 6.43 37.89 -36.42
N LEU A 157 6.32 36.79 -35.67
CA LEU A 157 7.07 36.52 -34.44
C LEU A 157 8.55 36.20 -34.72
N GLY A 158 9.33 37.24 -35.03
CA GLY A 158 10.79 37.17 -35.15
C GLY A 158 11.53 37.16 -33.80
N GLN A 159 12.83 36.91 -33.82
CA GLN A 159 13.71 36.93 -32.63
C GLN A 159 13.81 38.31 -31.96
N ASN A 160 13.44 39.38 -32.67
CA ASN A 160 13.46 40.75 -32.18
C ASN A 160 12.05 41.18 -31.71
N PRO A 161 11.82 41.41 -30.39
CA PRO A 161 10.53 41.88 -29.88
C PRO A 161 10.03 43.18 -30.53
N GLN A 162 10.95 44.01 -31.03
CA GLN A 162 10.63 45.26 -31.72
C GLN A 162 10.15 45.08 -33.18
N ALA A 163 10.23 43.89 -33.76
CA ALA A 163 9.72 43.60 -35.10
C ALA A 163 8.29 43.02 -35.10
N VAL A 164 7.88 42.43 -33.98
CA VAL A 164 6.60 41.71 -33.85
C VAL A 164 5.41 42.66 -34.00
N GLY A 165 4.50 42.34 -34.91
CA GLY A 165 3.25 43.07 -35.11
C GLY A 165 2.21 42.69 -34.07
N ILE A 166 1.36 43.64 -33.65
CA ILE A 166 0.19 43.35 -32.81
C ILE A 166 -1.07 43.78 -33.55
N SER A 167 -2.03 42.87 -33.67
CA SER A 167 -3.34 43.11 -34.28
C SER A 167 -4.45 42.90 -33.26
N VAL A 168 -5.40 43.83 -33.21
CA VAL A 168 -6.50 43.81 -32.25
C VAL A 168 -7.73 43.15 -32.87
N VAL A 169 -8.05 41.94 -32.43
CA VAL A 169 -9.28 41.24 -32.81
C VAL A 169 -10.37 41.64 -31.82
N ARG A 170 -11.37 42.39 -32.30
CA ARG A 170 -12.44 42.93 -31.47
C ARG A 170 -13.53 41.88 -31.22
N ASN A 171 -13.95 41.73 -29.97
CA ASN A 171 -15.07 40.86 -29.61
C ASN A 171 -16.36 41.66 -29.38
N ASP A 172 -16.82 42.36 -30.43
CA ASP A 172 -18.12 43.04 -30.41
C ASP A 172 -19.30 42.04 -30.29
N GLU A 173 -19.07 40.77 -30.67
CA GLU A 173 -20.03 39.67 -30.56
C GLU A 173 -20.37 39.32 -29.11
N ALA A 174 -19.40 39.36 -28.19
CA ALA A 174 -19.68 39.15 -26.76
C ALA A 174 -20.63 40.21 -26.18
N GLU A 175 -20.44 41.49 -26.54
CA GLU A 175 -21.39 42.55 -26.16
C GLU A 175 -22.76 42.35 -26.85
N ARG A 176 -22.83 41.70 -28.02
CA ARG A 176 -24.09 41.31 -28.69
C ARG A 176 -24.81 40.15 -28.01
N LEU A 177 -24.10 39.08 -27.63
CA LEU A 177 -24.66 37.87 -27.02
C LEU A 177 -25.09 38.07 -25.55
N ALA A 178 -24.37 38.90 -24.78
CA ALA A 178 -24.65 39.07 -23.35
C ALA A 178 -26.10 39.54 -23.07
N LYS A 179 -26.89 38.70 -22.40
CA LYS A 179 -28.33 38.94 -22.12
C LYS A 179 -28.50 40.05 -21.08
N PRO A 180 -29.48 40.97 -21.23
CA PRO A 180 -29.82 41.94 -20.19
C PRO A 180 -30.57 41.25 -19.03
N MET A 181 -30.54 41.85 -17.83
CA MET A 181 -31.19 41.31 -16.63
C MET A 181 -32.66 40.94 -16.85
N SER A 182 -33.41 41.80 -17.56
CA SER A 182 -34.83 41.58 -17.87
C SER A 182 -35.10 40.37 -18.77
N ALA A 183 -34.15 39.99 -19.64
CA ALA A 183 -34.28 38.79 -20.46
C ALA A 183 -34.06 37.52 -19.63
N LEU A 184 -33.12 37.52 -18.68
CA LEU A 184 -32.93 36.41 -17.74
C LEU A 184 -34.15 36.25 -16.81
N GLN A 185 -34.66 37.36 -16.29
CA GLN A 185 -35.92 37.41 -15.52
C GLN A 185 -37.10 36.83 -16.30
N GLN A 186 -37.19 37.10 -17.61
CA GLN A 186 -38.23 36.55 -18.47
C GLN A 186 -38.02 35.06 -18.81
N SER A 187 -36.77 34.61 -19.04
CA SER A 187 -36.49 33.21 -19.42
C SER A 187 -36.52 32.23 -18.24
N TRP A 188 -36.25 32.71 -17.03
CA TRP A 188 -36.28 31.90 -15.81
C TRP A 188 -37.65 31.91 -15.12
N GLY A 189 -38.41 33.01 -15.25
CA GLY A 189 -39.76 33.14 -14.71
C GLY A 189 -39.80 32.79 -13.22
N ASP A 190 -40.78 31.96 -12.82
CA ASP A 190 -40.98 31.57 -11.43
C ASP A 190 -39.85 30.71 -10.83
N ARG A 191 -38.92 30.18 -11.64
CA ARG A 191 -37.75 29.42 -11.14
C ARG A 191 -36.83 30.31 -10.30
N VAL A 192 -36.63 31.57 -10.72
CA VAL A 192 -35.84 32.57 -9.98
C VAL A 192 -36.75 33.77 -9.68
N PRO A 193 -37.46 33.79 -8.52
CA PRO A 193 -38.37 34.88 -8.21
C PRO A 193 -37.62 36.22 -8.08
N PRO A 194 -38.23 37.37 -8.46
CA PRO A 194 -37.53 38.64 -8.62
C PRO A 194 -36.68 39.12 -7.44
N HIS A 195 -37.04 38.76 -6.21
CA HIS A 195 -36.31 39.14 -4.99
C HIS A 195 -34.98 38.38 -4.79
N LYS A 196 -34.76 37.26 -5.50
CA LYS A 196 -33.48 36.52 -5.46
C LYS A 196 -32.41 37.14 -6.39
N PHE A 197 -32.80 37.95 -7.37
CA PHE A 197 -31.85 38.48 -8.35
C PHE A 197 -30.82 39.43 -7.69
N PRO A 198 -29.51 39.25 -7.93
CA PRO A 198 -28.47 40.10 -7.35
C PRO A 198 -28.55 41.56 -7.80
N THR A 199 -27.99 42.46 -6.99
CA THR A 199 -27.78 43.87 -7.37
C THR A 199 -26.80 43.99 -8.56
N LYS A 200 -26.83 45.13 -9.26
CA LYS A 200 -26.09 45.31 -10.51
C LYS A 200 -24.90 46.26 -10.32
N VAL A 201 -23.74 45.87 -10.81
CA VAL A 201 -22.52 46.71 -10.81
C VAL A 201 -22.03 46.89 -12.25
N ASP A 202 -21.66 48.11 -12.64
CA ASP A 202 -21.04 48.37 -13.94
C ASP A 202 -19.58 47.89 -13.92
N ILE A 203 -19.14 47.15 -14.94
CA ILE A 203 -17.76 46.64 -15.04
C ILE A 203 -16.69 47.73 -14.92
N MET A 204 -17.02 48.98 -15.27
CA MET A 204 -16.11 50.13 -15.11
C MET A 204 -15.77 50.47 -13.64
N HIS A 205 -16.56 49.98 -12.68
CA HIS A 205 -16.35 50.20 -11.24
C HIS A 205 -15.55 49.09 -10.55
N LEU A 206 -15.22 48.01 -11.27
CA LEU A 206 -14.33 46.95 -10.79
C LEU A 206 -12.87 47.39 -10.95
N ARG A 207 -11.97 46.75 -10.21
CA ARG A 207 -10.52 46.87 -10.34
C ARG A 207 -9.90 45.49 -10.41
N LEU A 208 -9.20 45.17 -11.49
CA LEU A 208 -8.51 43.91 -11.68
C LEU A 208 -7.27 43.87 -10.79
N VAL A 209 -7.30 43.02 -9.77
CA VAL A 209 -6.12 42.68 -8.97
C VAL A 209 -5.26 41.71 -9.77
N ARG A 210 -5.86 40.60 -10.24
CA ARG A 210 -5.15 39.54 -10.98
C ARG A 210 -6.11 38.67 -11.81
N GLN A 211 -5.73 38.25 -13.03
CA GLN A 211 -6.42 37.16 -13.71
C GLN A 211 -5.99 35.79 -13.12
N LEU A 212 -6.94 34.95 -12.69
CA LEU A 212 -6.63 33.65 -12.06
C LEU A 212 -6.86 32.47 -13.00
N HIS A 213 -7.95 32.51 -13.76
CA HIS A 213 -8.33 31.52 -14.76
C HIS A 213 -8.91 32.20 -16.01
N ASP A 214 -9.22 31.45 -17.07
CA ASP A 214 -9.84 31.99 -18.28
C ASP A 214 -11.32 32.40 -18.09
N THR A 215 -11.89 32.12 -16.91
CA THR A 215 -13.20 32.62 -16.44
C THR A 215 -13.11 33.47 -15.16
N VAL A 216 -12.14 33.16 -14.29
CA VAL A 216 -12.03 33.67 -12.90
C VAL A 216 -11.05 34.85 -12.80
N SER A 217 -11.57 36.01 -12.40
CA SER A 217 -10.79 37.25 -12.24
C SER A 217 -10.84 37.72 -10.78
N LEU A 218 -9.69 37.94 -10.15
CA LEU A 218 -9.59 38.53 -8.81
C LEU A 218 -9.74 40.05 -8.90
N VAL A 219 -10.77 40.60 -8.27
CA VAL A 219 -11.12 42.03 -8.37
C VAL A 219 -11.32 42.69 -7.01
N GLN A 220 -11.28 44.03 -6.99
CA GLN A 220 -11.81 44.88 -5.92
C GLN A 220 -12.98 45.71 -6.46
N ILE A 221 -13.85 46.16 -5.56
CA ILE A 221 -14.98 47.05 -5.87
C ILE A 221 -14.94 48.23 -4.88
N PRO A 222 -14.06 49.23 -5.07
CA PRO A 222 -13.69 50.17 -4.02
C PRO A 222 -14.87 50.95 -3.42
N HIS A 223 -15.82 51.36 -4.27
CA HIS A 223 -17.00 52.12 -3.87
C HIS A 223 -18.04 51.34 -3.03
N LEU A 224 -17.94 50.01 -2.94
CA LEU A 224 -18.84 49.17 -2.12
C LEU A 224 -18.10 48.45 -0.99
N TYR A 225 -16.86 48.00 -1.21
CA TYR A 225 -16.13 47.11 -0.30
C TYR A 225 -14.67 47.53 -0.04
N GLY A 226 -14.28 48.74 -0.46
CA GLY A 226 -12.91 49.23 -0.31
C GLY A 226 -11.88 48.30 -0.96
N SER A 227 -10.80 48.01 -0.23
CA SER A 227 -9.73 47.10 -0.66
C SER A 227 -10.08 45.60 -0.58
N SER A 228 -11.31 45.24 -0.21
CA SER A 228 -11.74 43.83 -0.12
C SER A 228 -11.70 43.15 -1.48
N LYS A 229 -11.11 41.96 -1.54
CA LYS A 229 -10.98 41.14 -2.75
C LYS A 229 -12.23 40.28 -2.96
N TRP A 230 -12.65 40.17 -4.20
CA TRP A 230 -13.79 39.40 -4.68
C TRP A 230 -13.41 38.64 -5.96
N ILE A 231 -14.18 37.62 -6.31
CA ILE A 231 -14.07 36.98 -7.62
C ILE A 231 -15.13 37.58 -8.55
N PHE A 232 -14.69 38.03 -9.72
CA PHE A 232 -15.53 38.26 -10.89
C PHE A 232 -15.40 37.03 -11.79
N LYS A 233 -16.45 36.20 -11.82
CA LYS A 233 -16.55 35.07 -12.75
C LYS A 233 -17.27 35.53 -14.01
N SER A 234 -16.73 35.14 -15.16
CA SER A 234 -16.99 35.78 -16.46
C SER A 234 -16.68 34.83 -17.61
N ASN A 235 -17.37 34.96 -18.75
CA ASN A 235 -17.05 34.21 -19.97
C ASN A 235 -16.99 35.19 -21.16
N THR A 236 -16.06 34.98 -22.10
CA THR A 236 -15.84 35.83 -23.27
C THR A 236 -16.62 35.40 -24.52
N THR A 237 -17.26 34.22 -24.48
CA THR A 237 -17.90 33.57 -25.65
C THR A 237 -19.15 32.79 -25.26
N GLU A 238 -19.09 31.90 -24.25
CA GLU A 238 -20.14 30.93 -23.96
C GLU A 238 -21.04 31.40 -22.80
N PHE A 239 -21.74 32.52 -23.01
CA PHE A 239 -22.59 33.13 -21.98
C PHE A 239 -23.70 32.23 -21.46
N ASP A 240 -24.17 31.25 -22.26
CA ASP A 240 -25.25 30.35 -21.84
C ASP A 240 -24.84 29.43 -20.67
N HIS A 241 -23.58 28.95 -20.61
CA HIS A 241 -23.04 28.20 -19.46
C HIS A 241 -22.89 29.08 -18.20
N LEU A 242 -22.37 30.29 -18.39
CA LEU A 242 -22.25 31.29 -17.31
C LEU A 242 -23.62 31.70 -16.74
N TYR A 243 -24.67 31.71 -17.56
CA TYR A 243 -26.04 31.94 -17.10
C TYR A 243 -26.67 30.71 -16.46
N HIS A 244 -26.32 29.49 -16.88
CA HIS A 244 -26.75 28.26 -16.23
C HIS A 244 -26.21 28.16 -14.79
N GLU A 245 -24.92 28.45 -14.58
CA GLU A 245 -24.37 28.54 -13.21
C GLU A 245 -25.05 29.66 -12.40
N LEU A 246 -25.30 30.83 -13.00
CA LEU A 246 -26.00 31.92 -12.32
C LEU A 246 -27.44 31.54 -11.95
N GLU A 247 -28.14 30.79 -12.79
CA GLU A 247 -29.47 30.25 -12.48
C GLU A 247 -29.37 29.25 -11.32
N PHE A 248 -28.46 28.27 -11.40
CA PHE A 248 -28.24 27.26 -10.36
C PHE A 248 -27.89 27.87 -9.00
N LEU A 249 -26.94 28.80 -8.92
CA LEU A 249 -26.53 29.44 -7.67
C LEU A 249 -27.59 30.39 -7.08
N LEU A 250 -28.68 30.67 -7.81
CA LEU A 250 -29.84 31.40 -7.32
C LEU A 250 -31.01 30.45 -7.00
N THR A 251 -31.21 29.35 -7.72
CA THR A 251 -32.26 28.37 -7.43
C THR A 251 -31.91 27.50 -6.22
N CYS A 252 -30.71 26.92 -6.20
CA CYS A 252 -30.23 25.96 -5.20
C CYS A 252 -30.31 26.52 -3.76
N PRO A 253 -30.85 25.76 -2.79
CA PRO A 253 -30.84 26.18 -1.38
C PRO A 253 -29.41 26.33 -0.83
N PRO A 254 -29.13 27.27 0.10
CA PRO A 254 -27.77 27.50 0.57
C PRO A 254 -27.17 26.33 1.35
N HIS A 255 -26.00 25.85 0.93
CA HIS A 255 -25.23 24.78 1.58
C HIS A 255 -23.80 25.28 1.91
N PRO A 256 -23.23 24.97 3.10
CA PRO A 256 -21.95 25.54 3.53
C PRO A 256 -20.73 25.10 2.70
N HIS A 257 -20.86 24.03 1.92
CA HIS A 257 -19.80 23.50 1.06
C HIS A 257 -20.13 23.63 -0.44
N ILE A 258 -21.08 24.50 -0.79
CA ILE A 258 -21.34 24.96 -2.17
C ILE A 258 -21.00 26.46 -2.23
N LEU A 259 -20.50 26.93 -3.38
CA LEU A 259 -20.25 28.35 -3.60
C LEU A 259 -21.53 29.19 -3.34
N GLY A 260 -21.44 30.18 -2.46
CA GLY A 260 -22.60 30.99 -2.08
C GLY A 260 -23.13 31.87 -3.22
N ALA A 261 -24.45 32.10 -3.22
CA ALA A 261 -25.18 32.87 -4.22
C ALA A 261 -24.48 34.21 -4.60
N PRO A 262 -24.37 34.55 -5.90
CA PRO A 262 -23.68 35.75 -6.36
C PRO A 262 -24.22 37.03 -5.74
N ARG A 263 -23.30 37.90 -5.28
CA ARG A 263 -23.65 39.14 -4.59
C ARG A 263 -24.03 40.27 -5.55
N HIS A 264 -23.49 40.24 -6.77
CA HIS A 264 -23.84 41.17 -7.84
C HIS A 264 -23.77 40.49 -9.20
N VAL A 265 -24.58 40.94 -10.15
CA VAL A 265 -24.30 40.75 -11.59
C VAL A 265 -23.49 41.93 -12.12
N VAL A 266 -22.58 41.66 -13.06
CA VAL A 266 -21.70 42.66 -13.67
C VAL A 266 -22.22 43.00 -15.06
N GLU A 267 -22.70 44.23 -15.23
CA GLU A 267 -23.18 44.74 -16.51
C GLU A 267 -22.06 45.41 -17.32
N ARG A 268 -22.01 45.09 -18.61
CA ARG A 268 -21.31 45.88 -19.64
C ARG A 268 -22.34 46.61 -20.48
N ARG A 269 -22.17 47.92 -20.65
CA ARG A 269 -22.91 48.69 -21.65
C ARG A 269 -22.33 48.41 -23.04
N SER A 270 -23.09 47.70 -23.86
CA SER A 270 -22.83 47.45 -25.28
C SER A 270 -22.62 48.76 -26.03
N ARG A 271 -21.60 48.79 -26.88
CA ARG A 271 -21.36 49.89 -27.83
C ARG A 271 -22.40 49.93 -28.94
N PHE A 272 -22.92 48.77 -29.34
CA PHE A 272 -23.98 48.65 -30.34
C PHE A 272 -25.36 48.67 -29.65
N GLY A 273 -26.21 49.64 -30.00
CA GLY A 273 -27.55 49.80 -29.45
C GLY A 273 -27.64 50.19 -27.96
N GLY A 274 -26.52 50.35 -27.24
CA GLY A 274 -26.50 50.83 -25.85
C GLY A 274 -26.99 49.85 -24.77
N LYS A 275 -27.41 48.63 -25.16
CA LYS A 275 -27.88 47.53 -24.30
C LYS A 275 -26.91 47.28 -23.13
N ARG A 276 -27.42 47.20 -21.89
CA ARG A 276 -26.64 46.68 -20.74
C ARG A 276 -26.80 45.16 -20.69
N GLY A 277 -25.75 44.42 -21.07
CA GLY A 277 -25.70 42.96 -21.00
C GLY A 277 -24.90 42.49 -19.78
N ILE A 278 -25.29 41.38 -19.18
CA ILE A 278 -24.57 40.78 -18.04
C ILE A 278 -23.40 39.97 -18.58
N VAL A 279 -22.17 40.36 -18.24
CA VAL A 279 -20.92 39.69 -18.69
C VAL A 279 -20.32 38.75 -17.64
N GLY A 280 -21.00 38.59 -16.52
CA GLY A 280 -20.59 37.75 -15.40
C GLY A 280 -21.14 38.25 -14.08
N PHE A 281 -20.60 37.76 -12.98
CA PHE A 281 -21.12 38.03 -11.63
C PHE A 281 -20.03 37.97 -10.55
N ILE A 282 -20.36 38.47 -9.36
CA ILE A 282 -19.45 38.62 -8.22
C ILE A 282 -19.75 37.57 -7.15
N VAL A 283 -18.75 36.75 -6.82
CA VAL A 283 -18.78 35.76 -5.73
C VAL A 283 -17.65 36.01 -4.72
N PRO A 284 -17.74 35.46 -3.49
CA PRO A 284 -16.68 35.61 -2.49
C PRO A 284 -15.33 35.08 -2.97
N TYR A 285 -14.23 35.69 -2.52
CA TYR A 285 -12.88 35.19 -2.77
C TYR A 285 -12.42 34.28 -1.62
N LEU A 286 -12.13 33.02 -1.95
CA LEU A 286 -11.52 32.05 -1.04
C LEU A 286 -10.00 32.03 -1.27
N PRO A 287 -9.17 32.45 -0.30
CA PRO A 287 -7.75 32.75 -0.56
C PRO A 287 -6.81 31.54 -0.52
N THR A 288 -7.28 30.35 -0.12
CA THR A 288 -6.42 29.17 0.12
C THR A 288 -6.00 28.44 -1.15
N GLY A 289 -6.67 28.67 -2.28
CA GLY A 289 -6.43 27.96 -3.55
C GLY A 289 -7.34 26.75 -3.77
N THR A 290 -7.03 25.96 -4.79
CA THR A 290 -7.74 24.71 -5.10
C THR A 290 -7.22 23.56 -4.23
N LEU A 291 -8.03 22.51 -4.10
CA LEU A 291 -7.59 21.24 -3.51
C LEU A 291 -6.49 20.59 -4.34
N ARG A 292 -6.59 20.71 -5.67
CA ARG A 292 -5.59 20.23 -6.64
C ARG A 292 -4.19 20.82 -6.43
N ASP A 293 -4.08 22.14 -6.21
CA ASP A 293 -2.79 22.81 -5.95
C ASP A 293 -2.19 22.44 -4.58
N THR A 294 -3.01 21.88 -3.68
CA THR A 294 -2.68 21.67 -2.27
C THR A 294 -2.22 20.25 -1.94
N LEU A 295 -2.77 19.23 -2.62
CA LEU A 295 -2.39 17.82 -2.43
C LEU A 295 -0.91 17.49 -2.76
N PRO A 296 -0.29 17.99 -3.86
CA PRO A 296 1.02 17.52 -4.35
C PRO A 296 2.25 18.08 -3.61
N LEU A 297 2.06 18.85 -2.55
CA LEU A 297 3.14 19.66 -1.95
C LEU A 297 4.08 18.81 -1.06
N PRO A 298 5.42 18.86 -1.25
CA PRO A 298 6.34 17.90 -0.61
C PRO A 298 6.34 17.87 0.93
N LEU A 299 6.59 16.65 1.46
CA LEU A 299 6.57 16.23 2.87
C LEU A 299 7.26 17.14 3.91
N SER A 300 8.12 18.06 3.50
CA SER A 300 8.65 19.16 4.33
C SER A 300 7.59 19.93 5.13
N HIS A 301 6.33 19.92 4.68
CA HIS A 301 5.18 20.58 5.33
C HIS A 301 4.10 19.59 5.82
N GLY A 302 4.39 18.29 5.87
CA GLY A 302 3.51 17.25 6.47
C GLY A 302 2.28 16.83 5.65
N GLY A 303 1.95 17.51 4.55
CA GLY A 303 0.82 17.19 3.67
C GLY A 303 -0.56 17.37 4.33
N LEU A 304 -1.62 16.93 3.63
CA LEU A 304 -2.95 16.84 4.22
C LEU A 304 -3.08 15.52 5.01
N SER A 305 -3.18 15.63 6.34
CA SER A 305 -3.38 14.45 7.20
C SER A 305 -4.71 13.73 6.89
N THR A 306 -4.77 12.42 7.15
CA THR A 306 -5.94 11.57 6.90
C THR A 306 -7.23 12.15 7.50
N LYS A 307 -7.13 12.84 8.66
CA LYS A 307 -8.26 13.52 9.32
C LYS A 307 -8.79 14.72 8.52
N VAL A 308 -7.91 15.47 7.84
CA VAL A 308 -8.28 16.57 6.95
C VAL A 308 -8.80 16.04 5.60
N LYS A 309 -8.15 15.03 5.02
CA LYS A 309 -8.62 14.33 3.82
C LYS A 309 -10.06 13.79 4.00
N LEU A 310 -10.33 13.13 5.13
CA LEU A 310 -11.67 12.69 5.53
C LEU A 310 -12.66 13.84 5.74
N ALA A 311 -12.24 14.97 6.33
CA ALA A 311 -13.12 16.12 6.53
C ALA A 311 -13.55 16.73 5.18
N ILE A 312 -12.60 16.94 4.27
CA ILE A 312 -12.85 17.39 2.90
C ILE A 312 -13.80 16.43 2.17
N SER A 313 -13.57 15.12 2.28
CA SER A 313 -14.41 14.10 1.64
C SER A 313 -15.87 14.12 2.12
N LYS A 314 -16.10 14.34 3.44
CA LYS A 314 -17.44 14.54 4.03
C LYS A 314 -18.14 15.75 3.41
N GLN A 315 -17.43 16.87 3.35
CA GLN A 315 -17.96 18.18 2.96
C GLN A 315 -18.36 18.19 1.47
N VAL A 316 -17.50 17.61 0.63
CA VAL A 316 -17.75 17.46 -0.81
C VAL A 316 -18.88 16.47 -1.08
N LEU A 317 -18.96 15.32 -0.38
CA LEU A 317 -20.12 14.43 -0.53
C LEU A 317 -21.42 15.11 -0.07
N SER A 318 -21.41 15.85 1.04
CA SER A 318 -22.57 16.62 1.51
C SER A 318 -23.04 17.61 0.44
N ALA A 319 -22.11 18.28 -0.25
CA ALA A 319 -22.44 19.15 -1.38
C ALA A 319 -23.05 18.37 -2.55
N LEU A 320 -22.49 17.22 -2.94
CA LEU A 320 -23.05 16.39 -4.03
C LEU A 320 -24.45 15.84 -3.71
N ILE A 321 -24.70 15.40 -2.47
CA ILE A 321 -26.05 15.02 -2.00
C ILE A 321 -27.01 16.22 -2.15
N HIS A 322 -26.57 17.41 -1.75
CA HIS A 322 -27.38 18.63 -1.80
C HIS A 322 -27.72 19.06 -3.24
N VAL A 323 -26.72 19.04 -4.14
CA VAL A 323 -26.89 19.31 -5.59
C VAL A 323 -27.94 18.36 -6.20
N HIS A 324 -27.88 17.08 -5.86
CA HIS A 324 -28.79 16.08 -6.42
C HIS A 324 -30.17 16.02 -5.74
N GLY A 325 -30.21 16.20 -4.42
CA GLY A 325 -31.41 16.15 -3.60
C GLY A 325 -32.26 17.39 -3.72
N GLU A 326 -31.70 18.55 -3.36
CA GLU A 326 -32.39 19.85 -3.27
C GLU A 326 -32.10 20.78 -4.47
N GLY A 327 -30.91 20.68 -5.06
CA GLY A 327 -30.57 21.37 -6.32
C GLY A 327 -31.20 20.73 -7.57
N HIS A 328 -31.75 19.51 -7.43
CA HIS A 328 -32.42 18.73 -8.47
C HIS A 328 -31.60 18.53 -9.78
N THR A 329 -30.28 18.53 -9.69
CA THR A 329 -29.37 18.38 -10.84
C THR A 329 -28.24 17.36 -10.56
N PHE A 330 -27.14 17.43 -11.29
CA PHE A 330 -25.90 16.66 -11.10
C PHE A 330 -24.70 17.62 -11.20
N HIS A 331 -23.49 17.14 -10.95
CA HIS A 331 -22.25 17.90 -11.10
C HIS A 331 -21.32 17.20 -12.09
N SER A 332 -21.43 17.53 -13.37
CA SER A 332 -20.68 16.86 -14.43
C SER A 332 -19.17 17.10 -14.35
N GLU A 333 -18.74 18.35 -14.12
CA GLU A 333 -17.32 18.75 -14.06
C GLU A 333 -16.66 18.47 -12.68
N PHE A 334 -16.86 17.28 -12.11
CA PHE A 334 -16.41 16.98 -10.74
C PHE A 334 -14.91 16.61 -10.65
N ARG A 335 -14.04 17.62 -10.75
CA ARG A 335 -12.56 17.55 -10.68
C ARG A 335 -11.98 18.33 -9.48
N LEU A 336 -10.71 18.09 -9.13
CA LEU A 336 -10.03 18.74 -8.00
C LEU A 336 -9.78 20.26 -8.16
N ASP A 337 -9.73 20.77 -9.39
CA ASP A 337 -9.70 22.22 -9.68
C ASP A 337 -10.96 22.93 -9.16
N ASN A 338 -12.11 22.25 -9.25
CA ASN A 338 -13.46 22.77 -8.97
C ASN A 338 -13.82 22.66 -7.48
N ILE A 339 -12.83 22.38 -6.62
CA ILE A 339 -12.96 22.28 -5.16
C ILE A 339 -11.99 23.28 -4.54
N LEU A 340 -12.52 24.39 -4.04
CA LEU A 340 -11.75 25.42 -3.36
C LEU A 340 -11.60 25.09 -1.88
N LEU A 341 -10.44 25.44 -1.32
CA LEU A 341 -10.19 25.35 0.12
C LEU A 341 -10.42 26.71 0.80
N THR A 342 -11.02 26.67 1.98
CA THR A 342 -11.19 27.81 2.89
C THR A 342 -10.77 27.42 4.31
N ARG A 343 -10.76 28.38 5.23
CA ARG A 343 -10.58 28.14 6.66
C ARG A 343 -11.85 28.46 7.44
N SER A 344 -12.24 27.53 8.31
CA SER A 344 -13.33 27.69 9.25
C SER A 344 -13.06 28.82 10.25
N ARG A 345 -14.08 29.23 11.00
CA ARG A 345 -13.91 30.16 12.15
C ARG A 345 -12.99 29.61 13.26
N SER A 346 -12.75 28.30 13.28
CA SER A 346 -11.80 27.63 14.18
C SER A 346 -10.45 27.32 13.51
N GLY A 347 -10.19 27.85 12.31
CA GLY A 347 -8.91 27.76 11.60
C GLY A 347 -8.68 26.45 10.83
N GLY A 348 -9.58 25.48 10.94
CA GLY A 348 -9.51 24.20 10.20
C GLY A 348 -9.76 24.38 8.70
N LEU A 349 -9.19 23.50 7.87
CA LEU A 349 -9.44 23.49 6.43
C LEU A 349 -10.86 22.95 6.13
N GLU A 350 -11.56 23.61 5.22
CA GLU A 350 -12.88 23.23 4.74
C GLU A 350 -12.90 23.30 3.19
N ALA A 351 -13.59 22.36 2.55
CA ALA A 351 -13.81 22.36 1.11
C ALA A 351 -15.11 23.08 0.73
N VAL A 352 -15.10 23.72 -0.45
CA VAL A 352 -16.26 24.36 -1.08
C VAL A 352 -16.26 24.00 -2.57
N LEU A 353 -17.33 23.34 -3.01
CA LEU A 353 -17.58 22.97 -4.40
C LEU A 353 -18.00 24.21 -5.20
N CYS A 354 -17.42 24.41 -6.38
CA CYS A 354 -17.71 25.52 -7.28
C CYS A 354 -17.70 25.04 -8.74
N ASP A 355 -18.02 25.95 -9.68
CA ASP A 355 -17.97 25.71 -11.13
C ASP A 355 -19.09 24.78 -11.63
N PHE A 356 -20.33 25.30 -11.54
CA PHE A 356 -21.54 24.65 -12.04
C PHE A 356 -21.89 25.12 -13.46
N GLU A 357 -20.89 25.25 -14.33
CA GLU A 357 -21.08 25.69 -15.73
C GLU A 357 -21.58 24.56 -16.65
N HIS A 358 -21.43 23.29 -16.26
CA HIS A 358 -21.89 22.10 -17.01
C HIS A 358 -21.30 21.97 -18.43
N ARG A 359 -20.03 22.35 -18.63
CA ARG A 359 -19.31 22.22 -19.91
C ARG A 359 -18.94 20.77 -20.25
N GLU A 360 -18.30 20.57 -21.40
CA GLU A 360 -17.59 19.33 -21.73
C GLU A 360 -16.62 18.92 -20.61
N ASN A 361 -16.61 17.63 -20.30
CA ASN A 361 -15.86 17.08 -19.18
C ASN A 361 -14.47 16.62 -19.63
N TRP A 362 -13.60 16.40 -18.65
CA TRP A 362 -12.27 15.86 -18.88
C TRP A 362 -12.30 14.33 -18.83
N TYR A 363 -11.70 13.70 -19.84
CA TYR A 363 -11.77 12.25 -20.06
C TYR A 363 -11.23 11.41 -18.89
N GLU A 364 -10.30 11.95 -18.10
CA GLU A 364 -9.79 11.34 -16.85
C GLU A 364 -10.86 11.21 -15.76
N TRP A 365 -11.83 12.12 -15.73
CA TRP A 365 -12.85 12.26 -14.68
C TRP A 365 -14.24 11.77 -15.12
N CYS A 366 -14.37 11.20 -16.31
CA CYS A 366 -15.66 10.74 -16.83
C CYS A 366 -15.96 9.28 -16.46
N PRO A 367 -17.18 8.95 -16.00
CA PRO A 367 -17.67 7.58 -16.00
C PRO A 367 -17.86 7.06 -17.44
N PRO A 368 -17.75 5.74 -17.68
CA PRO A 368 -17.75 5.14 -19.02
C PRO A 368 -18.95 5.54 -19.89
N GLU A 369 -20.14 5.59 -19.28
CA GLU A 369 -21.39 5.96 -19.93
C GLU A 369 -21.37 7.38 -20.48
N VAL A 370 -20.56 8.28 -19.91
CA VAL A 370 -20.36 9.66 -20.37
C VAL A 370 -19.17 9.73 -21.32
N LEU A 371 -18.05 9.09 -20.95
CA LEU A 371 -16.77 9.12 -21.66
C LEU A 371 -16.90 8.65 -23.12
N TYR A 372 -17.48 7.47 -23.33
CA TYR A 372 -17.51 6.85 -24.64
C TYR A 372 -18.42 7.61 -25.64
N PRO A 373 -19.63 8.07 -25.27
CA PRO A 373 -20.39 9.01 -26.10
C PRO A 373 -19.67 10.35 -26.37
N GLN A 374 -18.88 10.87 -25.43
CA GLN A 374 -18.10 12.10 -25.67
C GLN A 374 -17.00 11.87 -26.73
N TYR A 375 -16.29 10.73 -26.72
CA TYR A 375 -15.36 10.38 -27.80
C TYR A 375 -16.05 10.35 -29.17
N LEU A 376 -17.19 9.68 -29.28
CA LEU A 376 -17.94 9.53 -30.53
C LEU A 376 -18.53 10.86 -31.03
N GLU A 377 -19.02 11.71 -30.13
CA GLU A 377 -19.54 13.03 -30.49
C GLU A 377 -18.44 14.00 -30.95
N HIS A 378 -17.24 13.97 -30.33
CA HIS A 378 -16.12 14.82 -30.74
C HIS A 378 -15.59 14.42 -32.13
N LEU A 379 -15.56 13.11 -32.44
CA LEU A 379 -15.32 12.63 -33.80
C LEU A 379 -16.39 13.13 -34.77
N ARG A 380 -17.67 12.93 -34.45
CA ARG A 380 -18.81 13.33 -35.29
C ARG A 380 -18.85 14.84 -35.59
N GLN A 381 -18.42 15.68 -34.65
CA GLN A 381 -18.29 17.13 -34.85
C GLN A 381 -17.12 17.51 -35.78
N SER A 382 -16.06 16.70 -35.81
CA SER A 382 -14.80 16.99 -36.52
C SER A 382 -14.66 16.23 -37.86
N PHE A 383 -15.61 15.36 -38.19
CA PHE A 383 -15.55 14.50 -39.37
C PHE A 383 -15.87 15.28 -40.67
N VAL A 384 -14.87 15.43 -41.53
CA VAL A 384 -14.96 16.21 -42.79
C VAL A 384 -15.30 15.34 -44.02
N GLY A 385 -15.67 14.06 -43.84
CA GLY A 385 -16.19 13.21 -44.91
C GLY A 385 -15.17 12.49 -45.80
N ALA A 386 -13.87 12.64 -45.54
CA ALA A 386 -12.78 11.98 -46.28
C ALA A 386 -11.71 11.43 -45.33
N GLY A 387 -11.07 10.32 -45.73
CA GLY A 387 -10.04 9.62 -44.94
C GLY A 387 -10.60 8.45 -44.11
N ASN A 388 -10.21 7.22 -44.47
CA ASN A 388 -10.64 5.92 -43.92
C ASN A 388 -12.16 5.62 -43.98
N ARG A 389 -12.49 4.40 -44.44
CA ARG A 389 -13.86 3.89 -44.48
C ARG A 389 -14.35 3.44 -43.09
N GLU A 390 -13.47 2.88 -42.27
CA GLU A 390 -13.79 2.39 -40.92
C GLU A 390 -14.40 3.50 -40.04
N TRP A 391 -13.77 4.68 -40.01
CA TRP A 391 -14.28 5.82 -39.25
C TRP A 391 -15.55 6.43 -39.84
N LYS A 392 -15.71 6.40 -41.17
CA LYS A 392 -16.95 6.83 -41.82
C LYS A 392 -18.12 5.96 -41.37
N ASP A 393 -18.00 4.64 -41.50
CA ASP A 393 -19.06 3.68 -41.19
C ASP A 393 -19.43 3.77 -39.68
N LEU A 394 -18.46 4.03 -38.80
CA LEU A 394 -18.64 4.29 -37.36
C LEU A 394 -19.35 5.64 -37.06
N VAL A 395 -18.99 6.73 -37.74
CA VAL A 395 -19.64 8.05 -37.55
C VAL A 395 -21.07 8.05 -38.09
N GLU A 396 -21.32 7.38 -39.23
CA GLU A 396 -22.68 7.18 -39.76
C GLU A 396 -23.53 6.30 -38.82
N GLY A 397 -22.94 5.25 -38.22
CA GLY A 397 -23.58 4.47 -37.17
C GLY A 397 -23.90 5.28 -35.90
N TRP A 398 -22.97 6.13 -35.44
CA TRP A 398 -23.20 7.01 -34.29
C TRP A 398 -24.31 8.03 -34.56
N ASN A 399 -24.41 8.58 -35.78
CA ASN A 399 -25.53 9.46 -36.15
C ASN A 399 -26.88 8.75 -35.96
N GLY A 400 -27.02 7.50 -36.43
CA GLY A 400 -28.25 6.71 -36.26
C GLY A 400 -28.61 6.40 -34.80
N LEU A 401 -27.62 6.05 -33.97
CA LEU A 401 -27.83 5.86 -32.52
C LEU A 401 -28.21 7.18 -31.82
N ARG A 402 -27.55 8.28 -32.19
CA ARG A 402 -27.77 9.63 -31.64
C ARG A 402 -29.14 10.20 -32.02
N GLU A 403 -29.70 9.83 -33.17
CA GLU A 403 -31.07 10.17 -33.56
C GLU A 403 -32.13 9.40 -32.75
N SER A 404 -31.80 8.24 -32.18
CA SER A 404 -32.68 7.53 -31.25
C SER A 404 -32.69 8.13 -29.84
N TRP A 405 -31.74 9.03 -29.52
CA TRP A 405 -31.73 9.78 -28.27
C TRP A 405 -32.72 10.94 -28.38
N LYS A 406 -33.61 11.09 -27.37
CA LYS A 406 -34.50 12.25 -27.32
C LYS A 406 -33.67 13.53 -27.29
N ARG A 407 -33.80 14.39 -28.30
CA ARG A 407 -33.20 15.72 -28.28
C ARG A 407 -33.64 16.48 -27.01
N PRO A 408 -32.74 17.21 -26.33
CA PRO A 408 -33.19 18.31 -25.48
C PRO A 408 -33.92 19.36 -26.34
N PRO A 409 -34.71 20.27 -25.75
CA PRO A 409 -35.26 21.40 -26.48
C PRO A 409 -34.18 22.13 -27.29
N ASP A 410 -34.45 22.48 -28.55
CA ASP A 410 -33.45 23.05 -29.48
C ASP A 410 -32.87 24.42 -29.02
N ASP A 411 -33.43 25.01 -27.94
CA ASP A 411 -32.94 26.20 -27.27
C ASP A 411 -32.04 25.94 -26.04
N ASP A 412 -32.00 24.72 -25.47
CA ASP A 412 -31.08 24.37 -24.37
C ASP A 412 -29.69 23.96 -24.88
N ARG A 413 -28.86 24.98 -25.05
CA ARG A 413 -27.46 24.86 -25.50
C ARG A 413 -26.53 24.16 -24.51
N VAL A 414 -26.84 24.19 -23.21
CA VAL A 414 -26.01 23.54 -22.17
C VAL A 414 -26.31 22.04 -22.17
N ALA A 415 -27.58 21.67 -22.30
CA ALA A 415 -27.97 20.28 -22.53
C ALA A 415 -27.48 19.74 -23.88
N ALA A 416 -27.40 20.58 -24.93
CA ALA A 416 -26.89 20.17 -26.23
C ALA A 416 -25.36 19.93 -26.25
N SER A 417 -24.57 20.74 -25.56
CA SER A 417 -23.11 20.59 -25.47
C SER A 417 -22.70 19.42 -24.55
N ASN A 418 -23.38 19.24 -23.42
CA ASN A 418 -23.11 18.16 -22.46
C ASN A 418 -24.14 17.02 -22.56
N LEU A 419 -24.60 16.72 -23.78
CA LEU A 419 -25.65 15.74 -24.07
C LEU A 419 -25.47 14.39 -23.34
N PRO A 420 -24.26 13.82 -23.20
CA PRO A 420 -24.06 12.57 -22.47
C PRO A 420 -24.36 12.63 -20.96
N TRP A 421 -24.40 13.79 -20.30
CA TRP A 421 -24.98 13.85 -18.95
C TRP A 421 -26.49 14.08 -18.97
N PHE A 422 -26.98 15.03 -19.78
CA PHE A 422 -28.40 15.41 -19.78
C PHE A 422 -29.37 14.33 -20.30
N ARG A 423 -28.87 13.29 -20.99
CA ARG A 423 -29.63 12.09 -21.38
C ARG A 423 -29.73 10.99 -20.31
N LEU A 424 -28.94 11.06 -19.23
CA LEU A 424 -28.99 10.07 -18.15
C LEU A 424 -30.35 10.16 -17.43
N SER A 425 -30.94 9.01 -17.05
CA SER A 425 -32.00 9.04 -16.03
C SER A 425 -31.43 9.57 -14.71
N ARG A 426 -32.29 10.03 -13.79
CA ARG A 426 -31.85 10.55 -12.49
C ARG A 426 -30.93 9.55 -11.77
N ASP A 427 -31.35 8.30 -11.69
CA ASP A 427 -30.63 7.18 -11.09
C ASP A 427 -29.31 6.86 -11.80
N GLN A 428 -29.24 7.02 -13.14
CA GLN A 428 -28.02 6.84 -13.91
C GLN A 428 -27.03 8.00 -13.71
N ALA A 429 -27.53 9.25 -13.61
CA ALA A 429 -26.72 10.42 -13.26
C ALA A 429 -26.20 10.34 -11.82
N GLU A 430 -27.02 9.82 -10.90
CA GLU A 430 -26.64 9.52 -9.52
C GLU A 430 -25.48 8.52 -9.48
N ARG A 431 -25.56 7.40 -10.23
CA ARG A 431 -24.48 6.41 -10.36
C ARG A 431 -23.20 6.97 -10.99
N ALA A 432 -23.33 7.72 -12.08
CA ALA A 432 -22.22 8.44 -12.72
C ALA A 432 -21.50 9.39 -11.73
N GLN A 433 -22.25 10.02 -10.82
CA GLN A 433 -21.69 10.83 -9.75
C GLN A 433 -20.97 9.98 -8.68
N VAL A 434 -21.48 8.79 -8.32
CA VAL A 434 -20.79 7.86 -7.40
C VAL A 434 -19.43 7.43 -7.97
N TYR A 435 -19.36 7.07 -9.25
CA TYR A 435 -18.10 6.71 -9.91
C TYR A 435 -17.06 7.85 -9.81
N THR A 436 -17.47 9.06 -10.18
CA THR A 436 -16.59 10.24 -10.13
C THR A 436 -16.20 10.61 -8.69
N TYR A 437 -17.06 10.30 -7.70
CA TYR A 437 -16.71 10.41 -6.28
C TYR A 437 -15.68 9.36 -5.82
N GLY A 438 -15.68 8.16 -6.40
CA GLY A 438 -14.61 7.18 -6.21
C GLY A 438 -13.26 7.67 -6.76
N LEU A 439 -13.26 8.26 -7.95
CA LEU A 439 -12.10 8.92 -8.57
C LEU A 439 -11.55 10.08 -7.72
N PHE A 440 -12.44 10.93 -7.19
CA PHE A 440 -12.07 11.98 -6.24
C PHE A 440 -11.45 11.44 -4.94
N LEU A 441 -12.03 10.39 -4.35
CA LEU A 441 -11.45 9.74 -3.17
C LEU A 441 -10.07 9.16 -3.45
N TYR A 442 -9.86 8.56 -4.64
CA TYR A 442 -8.55 8.09 -5.08
C TYR A 442 -7.51 9.21 -5.05
N ALA A 443 -7.72 10.30 -5.81
CA ALA A 443 -6.74 11.38 -5.88
C ALA A 443 -6.50 12.07 -4.51
N VAL A 444 -7.56 12.30 -3.71
CA VAL A 444 -7.43 12.88 -2.37
C VAL A 444 -6.60 12.00 -1.44
N PHE A 445 -6.82 10.68 -1.42
CA PHE A 445 -6.13 9.79 -0.48
C PHE A 445 -4.73 9.38 -0.95
N GLU A 446 -4.52 9.19 -2.25
CA GLU A 446 -3.18 9.01 -2.82
C GLU A 446 -2.33 10.29 -2.71
N GLY A 447 -2.94 11.47 -2.72
CA GLY A 447 -2.25 12.76 -2.64
C GLY A 447 -1.88 13.35 -3.99
N LEU A 448 -2.70 13.08 -5.01
CA LEU A 448 -2.44 13.42 -6.41
C LEU A 448 -3.30 14.61 -6.87
N SER A 449 -2.77 15.38 -7.82
CA SER A 449 -3.43 16.49 -8.52
C SER A 449 -4.50 16.01 -9.51
N ASN A 450 -4.35 14.79 -10.01
CA ASN A 450 -5.21 14.15 -10.99
C ASN A 450 -5.33 12.64 -10.70
N VAL A 451 -6.25 11.94 -11.37
CA VAL A 451 -6.43 10.48 -11.22
C VAL A 451 -5.57 9.63 -12.16
N ARG A 452 -4.92 10.27 -13.15
CA ARG A 452 -3.98 9.65 -14.09
C ARG A 452 -2.85 10.62 -14.41
N VAL A 453 -1.72 10.07 -14.83
CA VAL A 453 -0.65 10.86 -15.43
C VAL A 453 -1.11 11.31 -16.81
N SER A 454 -1.24 12.63 -16.99
CA SER A 454 -1.48 13.23 -18.30
C SER A 454 -0.68 14.51 -18.41
N LEU A 455 -0.16 14.77 -19.61
CA LEU A 455 0.64 15.96 -19.93
C LEU A 455 -0.01 17.27 -19.46
N TRP A 456 -1.34 17.31 -19.41
CA TRP A 456 -2.13 18.46 -19.01
C TRP A 456 -1.95 18.84 -17.54
N ASP A 457 -1.66 17.87 -16.68
CA ASP A 457 -1.89 18.01 -15.24
C ASP A 457 -0.70 17.75 -14.32
N GLU A 458 0.38 17.12 -14.81
CA GLU A 458 1.59 16.77 -14.05
C GLU A 458 2.14 17.91 -13.16
N HIS A 459 2.10 17.73 -11.83
CA HIS A 459 2.93 18.52 -10.92
C HIS A 459 4.34 17.89 -10.83
N PRO A 460 5.46 18.62 -11.08
CA PRO A 460 6.80 18.03 -11.26
C PRO A 460 7.45 17.29 -10.07
N ALA A 461 6.74 17.13 -8.95
CA ALA A 461 7.18 16.36 -7.78
C ALA A 461 6.26 15.15 -7.47
N GLU A 462 5.27 14.87 -8.32
CA GLU A 462 4.36 13.74 -8.16
C GLU A 462 4.99 12.42 -8.62
N PRO A 463 4.66 11.30 -7.97
CA PRO A 463 5.02 9.98 -8.47
C PRO A 463 4.16 9.63 -9.69
N LEU A 464 4.75 8.93 -10.66
CA LEU A 464 3.96 8.29 -11.73
C LEU A 464 3.05 7.22 -11.08
N ALA A 465 1.74 7.46 -11.14
CA ALA A 465 0.68 6.61 -10.60
C ALA A 465 -0.60 6.86 -11.39
N ASP A 466 -1.29 5.79 -11.77
CA ASP A 466 -2.55 5.84 -12.51
C ASP A 466 -3.61 5.02 -11.78
N PHE A 467 -4.84 5.54 -11.71
CA PHE A 467 -5.98 4.74 -11.27
C PHE A 467 -6.06 3.44 -12.10
N PRO A 468 -6.17 2.24 -11.50
CA PRO A 468 -6.61 1.98 -10.11
C PRO A 468 -5.48 1.74 -9.08
N GLU A 469 -4.21 2.09 -9.35
CA GLU A 469 -3.09 1.77 -8.45
C GLU A 469 -3.09 2.64 -7.17
N MET A 470 -3.53 2.05 -6.05
CA MET A 470 -3.56 2.69 -4.72
C MET A 470 -2.33 2.29 -3.89
N ARG A 471 -1.56 3.28 -3.41
CA ARG A 471 -0.32 3.10 -2.64
C ARG A 471 -0.44 3.67 -1.22
N ASN A 472 -1.16 4.77 -1.04
CA ASN A 472 -1.23 5.55 0.21
C ASN A 472 -2.62 5.55 0.87
N ALA A 473 -3.68 5.23 0.14
CA ALA A 473 -5.04 5.23 0.68
C ALA A 473 -5.24 4.13 1.76
N PRO A 474 -5.86 4.42 2.91
CA PRO A 474 -6.18 3.39 3.92
C PRO A 474 -7.14 2.34 3.35
N LEU A 475 -7.01 1.07 3.74
CA LEU A 475 -7.79 -0.06 3.19
C LEU A 475 -9.32 0.17 3.18
N VAL A 476 -9.88 0.80 4.22
CA VAL A 476 -11.31 1.14 4.27
C VAL A 476 -11.71 2.15 3.17
N ILE A 477 -10.81 3.05 2.80
CA ILE A 477 -11.01 3.99 1.69
C ILE A 477 -10.76 3.31 0.35
N GLN A 478 -9.78 2.40 0.24
CA GLN A 478 -9.59 1.58 -0.97
C GLN A 478 -10.84 0.77 -1.30
N GLU A 479 -11.49 0.16 -0.30
CA GLU A 479 -12.76 -0.56 -0.45
C GLU A 479 -13.92 0.36 -0.86
N ILE A 480 -13.97 1.59 -0.35
CA ILE A 480 -14.97 2.60 -0.79
C ILE A 480 -14.72 3.00 -2.25
N ILE A 481 -13.48 3.34 -2.61
CA ILE A 481 -13.07 3.65 -4.00
C ILE A 481 -13.43 2.48 -4.91
N TYR A 482 -13.06 1.25 -4.53
CA TYR A 482 -13.35 0.03 -5.27
C TYR A 482 -14.85 -0.11 -5.57
N ARG A 483 -15.71 0.08 -4.56
CA ARG A 483 -17.17 -0.02 -4.70
C ARG A 483 -17.83 1.15 -5.42
N CYS A 484 -17.21 2.33 -5.40
CA CYS A 484 -17.66 3.46 -6.22
C CYS A 484 -17.30 3.28 -7.70
N THR A 485 -16.19 2.59 -7.98
CA THR A 485 -15.63 2.37 -9.32
C THR A 485 -15.71 0.91 -9.77
N ILE A 486 -16.72 0.17 -9.30
CA ILE A 486 -16.81 -1.28 -9.54
C ILE A 486 -17.18 -1.58 -11.00
N ASP A 487 -18.05 -0.77 -11.60
CA ASP A 487 -18.56 -0.89 -12.98
C ASP A 487 -17.58 -0.31 -14.03
N ALA A 488 -16.26 -0.34 -13.75
CA ALA A 488 -15.23 0.21 -14.63
C ALA A 488 -14.76 -0.82 -15.67
N PRO A 489 -15.02 -0.66 -16.99
CA PRO A 489 -14.52 -1.59 -18.03
C PRO A 489 -12.98 -1.59 -18.10
N GLU A 490 -12.36 -0.52 -17.62
CA GLU A 490 -10.91 -0.35 -17.47
C GLU A 490 -10.29 -1.29 -16.42
N ARG A 491 -11.11 -2.04 -15.66
CA ARG A 491 -10.66 -3.14 -14.79
C ARG A 491 -10.79 -4.53 -15.42
N GLU A 492 -11.68 -4.73 -16.39
CA GLU A 492 -11.71 -6.00 -17.14
C GLU A 492 -10.47 -6.13 -18.05
N GLN A 493 -9.92 -5.01 -18.50
CA GLN A 493 -8.61 -4.94 -19.17
C GLN A 493 -7.40 -5.11 -18.21
N TYR A 494 -7.62 -5.44 -16.93
CA TYR A 494 -6.56 -5.70 -15.95
C TYR A 494 -6.33 -7.20 -15.63
N ASP A 495 -7.06 -8.10 -16.29
CA ASP A 495 -6.63 -9.49 -16.45
C ASP A 495 -5.46 -9.49 -17.46
N PRO A 496 -4.28 -10.10 -17.17
CA PRO A 496 -3.11 -9.99 -18.03
C PRO A 496 -3.36 -10.68 -19.38
N PRO A 497 -3.29 -9.96 -20.52
CA PRO A 497 -3.62 -10.54 -21.83
C PRO A 497 -2.76 -11.76 -22.17
N THR A 498 -3.41 -12.89 -22.44
CA THR A 498 -2.76 -14.08 -22.96
C THR A 498 -2.36 -13.85 -24.42
N ASP A 499 -1.04 -13.89 -24.68
CA ASP A 499 -0.37 -13.87 -26.00
C ASP A 499 -0.80 -12.80 -27.02
N SER A 500 -1.52 -11.75 -26.59
CA SER A 500 -1.86 -10.58 -27.42
C SER A 500 -1.34 -9.30 -26.76
N GLY A 501 -0.37 -8.65 -27.41
CA GLY A 501 0.48 -7.60 -26.83
C GLY A 501 -0.18 -6.22 -26.63
N VAL A 502 -1.45 -6.16 -26.24
CA VAL A 502 -2.14 -4.91 -25.92
C VAL A 502 -1.59 -4.38 -24.59
N GLN A 503 -0.92 -3.23 -24.64
CA GLN A 503 -0.33 -2.58 -23.47
C GLN A 503 -1.39 -1.77 -22.70
N GLY A 504 -1.11 -1.49 -21.42
CA GLY A 504 -1.95 -0.63 -20.59
C GLY A 504 -2.17 0.78 -21.19
N PRO A 505 -3.19 1.51 -20.72
CA PRO A 505 -3.69 2.73 -21.36
C PRO A 505 -2.60 3.78 -21.51
N SER A 506 -2.12 3.95 -22.74
CA SER A 506 -0.96 4.79 -23.05
C SER A 506 -1.42 6.19 -23.42
N ARG A 507 -1.06 7.21 -22.61
CA ARG A 507 -1.40 8.62 -22.86
C ARG A 507 -0.14 9.47 -23.03
N LEU A 508 -0.28 10.63 -23.66
CA LEU A 508 0.80 11.60 -23.81
C LEU A 508 1.17 12.18 -22.43
N VAL A 509 2.44 12.05 -22.04
CA VAL A 509 3.04 12.49 -20.76
C VAL A 509 4.39 13.17 -21.00
N ARG A 510 4.97 13.82 -19.99
CA ARG A 510 6.29 14.45 -20.08
C ARG A 510 7.33 13.83 -19.14
N VAL A 511 8.39 13.28 -19.72
CA VAL A 511 9.52 12.70 -18.98
C VAL A 511 10.79 13.49 -19.29
N GLY A 512 11.41 14.07 -18.25
CA GLY A 512 12.69 14.80 -18.40
C GLY A 512 12.63 16.05 -19.30
N GLY A 513 11.43 16.57 -19.58
CA GLY A 513 11.18 17.68 -20.52
C GLY A 513 10.58 17.23 -21.85
N TYR A 514 10.87 16.00 -22.29
CA TYR A 514 10.42 15.41 -23.55
C TYR A 514 9.00 14.86 -23.45
N PHE A 515 8.27 14.89 -24.57
CA PHE A 515 6.95 14.27 -24.70
C PHE A 515 7.12 12.79 -25.08
N THR A 516 6.29 11.89 -24.53
CA THR A 516 6.24 10.47 -24.88
C THR A 516 4.84 9.92 -24.62
N MET A 517 4.47 8.82 -25.27
CA MET A 517 3.40 7.97 -24.76
C MET A 517 3.90 7.26 -23.49
N GLY A 518 3.10 7.27 -22.43
CA GLY A 518 3.41 6.67 -21.12
C GLY A 518 2.52 5.47 -20.85
N GLY A 519 3.12 4.28 -20.72
CA GLY A 519 2.42 3.02 -20.45
C GLY A 519 3.06 2.25 -19.29
N SER A 520 2.26 1.47 -18.56
CA SER A 520 2.58 0.84 -17.26
C SER A 520 3.52 -0.39 -17.35
N SER A 521 4.71 -0.23 -17.93
CA SER A 521 5.70 -1.32 -18.16
C SER A 521 7.01 -1.17 -17.37
N GLY A 522 6.94 -0.72 -16.11
CA GLY A 522 8.07 -0.52 -15.18
C GLY A 522 8.89 -1.76 -14.78
N ARG A 523 8.82 -2.87 -15.55
CA ARG A 523 9.57 -4.11 -15.35
C ARG A 523 10.60 -4.42 -16.45
N ASN A 524 10.50 -3.83 -17.65
CA ASN A 524 11.31 -4.21 -18.82
C ASN A 524 12.10 -3.04 -19.47
N GLY A 525 12.76 -2.20 -18.66
CA GLY A 525 13.84 -1.30 -19.13
C GLY A 525 13.47 -0.21 -20.17
N SER A 526 12.18 0.03 -20.42
CA SER A 526 11.65 0.78 -21.56
C SER A 526 11.94 2.29 -21.54
N GLN A 527 12.20 2.89 -20.37
CA GLN A 527 12.60 4.31 -20.25
C GLN A 527 13.84 4.67 -21.10
N ALA A 528 14.72 3.70 -21.37
CA ALA A 528 15.90 3.90 -22.21
C ALA A 528 15.62 3.95 -23.74
N ARG A 529 14.43 3.54 -24.21
CA ARG A 529 14.02 3.66 -25.62
C ARG A 529 13.35 5.01 -25.90
N MET A 530 12.37 5.39 -25.08
CA MET A 530 11.47 6.52 -25.34
C MET A 530 12.13 7.90 -25.28
N ALA A 531 13.30 8.04 -24.63
CA ALA A 531 14.05 9.29 -24.58
C ALA A 531 14.52 9.81 -25.96
N ASN A 532 14.46 8.97 -27.01
CA ASN A 532 14.87 9.30 -28.37
C ASN A 532 13.72 9.31 -29.41
N SER A 533 12.46 9.09 -29.01
CA SER A 533 11.34 8.99 -29.94
C SER A 533 11.17 10.25 -30.81
N THR A 534 10.92 10.04 -32.10
CA THR A 534 10.60 11.09 -33.07
C THR A 534 9.17 11.59 -32.91
N ALA A 535 8.87 12.76 -33.46
CA ALA A 535 7.51 13.29 -33.44
C ALA A 535 6.53 12.44 -34.28
N HIS A 536 7.03 11.78 -35.33
CA HIS A 536 6.26 10.85 -36.16
C HIS A 536 5.92 9.55 -35.42
N GLU A 537 6.85 8.99 -34.65
CA GLU A 537 6.57 7.81 -33.80
C GLU A 537 5.51 8.13 -32.74
N ILE A 538 5.62 9.27 -32.04
CA ILE A 538 4.61 9.71 -31.05
C ILE A 538 3.24 9.93 -31.71
N LEU A 539 3.20 10.46 -32.93
CA LEU A 539 1.98 10.66 -33.72
C LEU A 539 1.34 9.32 -34.13
N ASP A 540 2.14 8.38 -34.62
CA ASP A 540 1.68 7.06 -35.06
C ASP A 540 1.19 6.21 -33.87
N GLU A 541 1.91 6.22 -32.74
CA GLU A 541 1.46 5.60 -31.47
C GLU A 541 0.16 6.22 -30.93
N SER A 542 0.00 7.55 -31.02
CA SER A 542 -1.22 8.24 -30.57
C SER A 542 -2.44 7.87 -31.41
N VAL A 543 -2.27 7.70 -32.72
CA VAL A 543 -3.35 7.23 -33.62
C VAL A 543 -3.72 5.78 -33.32
N GLU A 544 -2.75 4.89 -33.09
CA GLU A 544 -3.06 3.50 -32.73
C GLU A 544 -3.85 3.43 -31.41
N TRP A 545 -3.44 4.19 -30.39
CA TRP A 545 -4.14 4.22 -29.10
C TRP A 545 -5.58 4.77 -29.23
N TRP A 546 -5.76 5.92 -29.89
CA TRP A 546 -7.10 6.46 -30.12
C TRP A 546 -7.97 5.52 -30.97
N SER A 547 -7.38 4.82 -31.93
CA SER A 547 -8.09 3.80 -32.71
C SER A 547 -8.60 2.65 -31.84
N GLY A 548 -7.85 2.25 -30.80
CA GLY A 548 -8.33 1.32 -29.77
C GLY A 548 -9.52 1.90 -28.99
N GLN A 549 -9.32 3.04 -28.34
CA GLN A 549 -10.33 3.70 -27.49
C GLN A 549 -11.67 3.95 -28.20
N VAL A 550 -11.62 4.34 -29.49
CA VAL A 550 -12.81 4.62 -30.30
C VAL A 550 -13.55 3.34 -30.70
N ARG A 551 -12.85 2.24 -30.94
CA ARG A 551 -13.48 0.93 -31.19
C ARG A 551 -14.09 0.34 -29.93
N ASP A 552 -13.49 0.54 -28.76
CA ASP A 552 -14.07 0.13 -27.47
C ASP A 552 -15.28 0.99 -27.09
N ALA A 553 -15.23 2.31 -27.33
CA ALA A 553 -16.38 3.19 -27.21
C ALA A 553 -17.54 2.76 -28.14
N TRP A 554 -17.23 2.37 -29.38
CA TRP A 554 -18.23 1.88 -30.33
C TRP A 554 -18.83 0.53 -29.92
N ARG A 555 -18.03 -0.40 -29.39
CA ARG A 555 -18.53 -1.65 -28.79
C ARG A 555 -19.50 -1.37 -27.65
N PHE A 556 -19.10 -0.51 -26.71
CA PHE A 556 -19.89 -0.17 -25.52
C PHE A 556 -21.26 0.41 -25.88
N VAL A 557 -21.34 1.41 -26.77
CA VAL A 557 -22.64 2.03 -27.13
C VAL A 557 -23.56 1.12 -27.96
N ASN A 558 -23.05 -0.01 -28.47
CA ASN A 558 -23.83 -1.01 -29.20
C ASN A 558 -24.17 -2.26 -28.37
N SER A 559 -23.65 -2.41 -27.14
CA SER A 559 -23.99 -3.54 -26.27
C SER A 559 -25.28 -3.28 -25.46
N ASP A 560 -25.93 -4.34 -25.00
CA ASP A 560 -27.05 -4.21 -24.06
C ASP A 560 -26.60 -3.83 -22.63
N GLU A 561 -25.29 -3.83 -22.33
CA GLU A 561 -24.75 -3.37 -21.04
C GLU A 561 -24.97 -1.86 -20.87
N ALA A 562 -24.85 -1.09 -21.97
CA ALA A 562 -25.22 0.32 -22.02
C ALA A 562 -26.72 0.60 -21.74
N ARG A 563 -27.55 -0.45 -21.66
CA ARG A 563 -28.98 -0.39 -21.28
C ARG A 563 -29.26 -0.95 -19.88
N TYR A 564 -28.44 -1.86 -19.36
CA TYR A 564 -28.68 -2.59 -18.11
C TYR A 564 -27.45 -2.69 -17.19
N GLY A 565 -26.91 -1.54 -16.76
CA GLY A 565 -25.92 -1.49 -15.67
C GLY A 565 -26.44 -2.11 -14.37
N GLY A 566 -25.94 -3.30 -14.02
CA GLY A 566 -26.34 -4.07 -12.86
C GLY A 566 -25.83 -3.50 -11.53
N LEU A 567 -26.47 -3.92 -10.43
CA LEU A 567 -26.01 -3.85 -9.02
C LEU A 567 -25.55 -2.53 -8.37
N ALA A 568 -25.27 -1.44 -9.10
CA ALA A 568 -24.92 -0.15 -8.51
C ALA A 568 -26.07 0.42 -7.64
N LYS A 569 -25.81 0.57 -6.33
CA LYS A 569 -26.74 1.11 -5.34
C LYS A 569 -26.69 2.64 -5.31
N SER A 570 -27.79 3.27 -4.88
CA SER A 570 -27.94 4.73 -4.81
C SER A 570 -26.88 5.42 -3.93
N LEU A 571 -26.62 6.69 -4.24
CA LEU A 571 -25.76 7.59 -3.47
C LEU A 571 -26.18 7.56 -2.00
N LEU A 572 -27.48 7.55 -1.71
CA LEU A 572 -28.04 7.49 -0.35
C LEU A 572 -27.56 6.26 0.47
N LEU A 573 -27.41 5.10 -0.18
CA LEU A 573 -26.87 3.88 0.45
C LEU A 573 -25.36 3.95 0.67
N TYR A 574 -24.62 4.60 -0.24
CA TYR A 574 -23.21 4.93 -0.02
C TYR A 574 -23.02 6.00 1.06
N CYS A 575 -23.94 6.96 1.20
CA CYS A 575 -23.93 7.96 2.26
C CYS A 575 -24.09 7.35 3.64
N LEU A 576 -24.94 6.32 3.79
CA LEU A 576 -25.01 5.52 5.02
C LEU A 576 -23.68 4.82 5.33
N ALA A 577 -23.09 4.14 4.33
CA ALA A 577 -21.81 3.45 4.49
C ALA A 577 -20.66 4.41 4.84
N LEU A 578 -20.56 5.54 4.14
CA LEU A 578 -19.56 6.56 4.42
C LEU A 578 -19.79 7.14 5.82
N THR A 579 -21.03 7.53 6.17
CA THR A 579 -21.37 8.14 7.47
C THR A 579 -21.05 7.21 8.66
N LEU A 580 -21.22 5.90 8.49
CA LEU A 580 -20.78 4.90 9.47
C LEU A 580 -19.25 4.94 9.67
N VAL A 581 -18.46 4.77 8.60
CA VAL A 581 -16.98 4.84 8.65
C VAL A 581 -16.50 6.18 9.22
N ILE A 582 -17.15 7.27 8.81
CA ILE A 582 -16.94 8.65 9.23
C ILE A 582 -17.17 8.85 10.73
N SER A 583 -18.14 8.13 11.31
CA SER A 583 -18.46 8.16 12.74
C SER A 583 -17.43 7.36 13.53
N CYS A 584 -17.08 6.15 13.06
CA CYS A 584 -16.02 5.32 13.65
C CYS A 584 -14.69 6.10 13.75
N VAL A 585 -14.24 6.75 12.68
CA VAL A 585 -12.96 7.50 12.68
C VAL A 585 -13.02 8.80 13.50
N PHE A 586 -14.20 9.37 13.74
CA PHE A 586 -14.33 10.55 14.62
C PHE A 586 -14.26 10.17 16.10
N VAL A 587 -14.84 9.02 16.49
CA VAL A 587 -14.70 8.43 17.83
C VAL A 587 -13.23 8.07 18.10
N TYR A 588 -12.58 7.40 17.14
CA TYR A 588 -11.19 6.91 17.22
C TYR A 588 -10.10 7.98 17.44
N THR A 589 -10.43 9.29 17.41
CA THR A 589 -9.41 10.35 17.39
C THR A 589 -9.65 11.51 18.36
N ARG A 590 -10.37 11.30 19.47
CA ARG A 590 -10.60 12.40 20.44
C ARG A 590 -10.81 12.14 21.94
N VAL A 591 -11.09 10.93 22.44
CA VAL A 591 -11.38 10.74 23.89
C VAL A 591 -10.68 9.51 24.48
N ASP A 592 -9.87 9.77 25.50
CA ASP A 592 -9.43 8.93 26.63
C ASP A 592 -9.06 7.43 26.43
N PRO A 593 -7.78 7.03 26.64
CA PRO A 593 -7.35 5.62 26.61
C PRO A 593 -7.87 4.71 27.75
N SER A 594 -8.59 5.23 28.74
CA SER A 594 -8.90 4.51 30.00
C SER A 594 -10.36 4.06 30.19
N LEU A 595 -11.25 4.36 29.23
CA LEU A 595 -12.69 4.06 29.36
C LEU A 595 -13.13 2.89 28.47
N THR A 596 -13.00 1.68 29.01
CA THR A 596 -13.77 0.52 28.55
C THR A 596 -15.25 0.69 28.89
N PHE A 597 -16.16 0.41 27.96
CA PHE A 597 -17.57 0.20 28.30
C PHE A 597 -18.16 -1.01 27.57
N ASP A 598 -19.21 -1.56 28.18
CA ASP A 598 -19.80 -2.86 27.87
C ASP A 598 -20.56 -2.88 26.52
N TRP A 599 -20.59 -4.05 25.88
CA TRP A 599 -21.32 -4.33 24.64
C TRP A 599 -22.57 -5.22 24.87
N SER A 600 -22.96 -5.48 26.12
CA SER A 600 -24.02 -6.42 26.51
C SER A 600 -25.47 -5.98 26.20
N SER A 601 -25.78 -5.41 25.03
CA SER A 601 -27.17 -5.19 24.57
C SER A 601 -27.35 -4.93 23.07
N ASP A 602 -26.79 -5.78 22.19
CA ASP A 602 -27.34 -5.94 20.83
C ASP A 602 -27.26 -7.40 20.38
N ASP A 603 -28.36 -7.93 19.84
CA ASP A 603 -28.60 -9.38 19.70
C ASP A 603 -28.03 -9.92 18.37
N ARG A 604 -26.71 -9.74 18.21
CA ARG A 604 -25.97 -9.99 16.98
C ARG A 604 -24.68 -10.76 17.28
N GLY A 605 -24.80 -12.10 17.31
CA GLY A 605 -23.74 -13.04 17.69
C GLY A 605 -22.43 -12.94 16.86
N PRO A 606 -21.41 -13.74 17.19
CA PRO A 606 -20.01 -13.30 17.36
C PRO A 606 -19.34 -12.49 16.22
N PRO A 607 -18.34 -11.64 16.54
CA PRO A 607 -17.45 -10.99 15.58
C PRO A 607 -16.98 -11.88 14.42
N LYS A 608 -16.74 -11.26 13.25
CA LYS A 608 -16.36 -11.97 12.02
C LYS A 608 -15.11 -12.86 12.20
N TRP A 609 -14.08 -12.35 12.88
CA TRP A 609 -12.84 -13.09 13.12
C TRP A 609 -13.08 -14.28 14.05
N GLU A 610 -13.92 -14.14 15.09
CA GLU A 610 -14.30 -15.24 15.97
C GLU A 610 -15.04 -16.34 15.21
N LYS A 611 -16.00 -15.99 14.35
CA LYS A 611 -16.67 -16.98 13.47
C LYS A 611 -15.71 -17.69 12.50
N MET A 612 -14.62 -17.05 12.10
CA MET A 612 -13.58 -17.67 11.28
C MET A 612 -12.67 -18.60 12.09
N ARG A 613 -12.26 -18.18 13.30
CA ARG A 613 -11.57 -19.02 14.31
C ARG A 613 -12.40 -20.26 14.62
N ASP A 614 -13.64 -20.08 15.06
CA ASP A 614 -14.51 -21.14 15.56
C ASP A 614 -14.80 -22.17 14.46
N ARG A 615 -14.97 -21.72 13.20
CA ARG A 615 -15.01 -22.62 12.05
C ARG A 615 -13.70 -23.39 11.89
N LYS A 616 -12.54 -22.73 11.84
CA LYS A 616 -11.25 -23.42 11.63
C LYS A 616 -10.93 -24.45 12.72
N VAL A 617 -11.23 -24.13 13.97
CA VAL A 617 -11.08 -25.06 15.11
C VAL A 617 -12.04 -26.25 14.97
N ALA A 618 -13.30 -26.02 14.59
CA ALA A 618 -14.24 -27.11 14.32
C ALA A 618 -13.81 -27.97 13.11
N ASP A 619 -13.33 -27.35 12.03
CA ASP A 619 -12.83 -28.00 10.81
C ASP A 619 -11.61 -28.88 11.12
N ASP A 620 -10.74 -28.49 12.05
CA ASP A 620 -9.59 -29.31 12.48
C ASP A 620 -9.99 -30.44 13.44
N ILE A 621 -10.85 -30.17 14.43
CA ILE A 621 -11.36 -31.22 15.33
C ILE A 621 -12.15 -32.28 14.56
N ALA A 622 -12.85 -31.90 13.48
CA ALA A 622 -13.53 -32.83 12.57
C ALA A 622 -12.58 -33.76 11.77
N LYS A 623 -11.27 -33.49 11.74
CA LYS A 623 -10.23 -34.37 11.16
C LYS A 623 -9.67 -35.37 12.17
N ILE A 624 -10.14 -35.35 13.42
CA ILE A 624 -9.82 -36.36 14.43
C ILE A 624 -10.85 -37.49 14.31
N PRO A 625 -10.43 -38.76 14.09
CA PRO A 625 -11.32 -39.91 14.14
C PRO A 625 -12.14 -39.95 15.45
N PRO A 626 -13.45 -40.27 15.41
CA PRO A 626 -14.31 -40.23 16.60
C PRO A 626 -13.78 -41.05 17.79
N ASP A 627 -13.17 -42.20 17.54
CA ASP A 627 -12.59 -43.08 18.57
C ASP A 627 -11.32 -42.50 19.25
N TRP A 628 -10.83 -41.35 18.78
CA TRP A 628 -9.70 -40.60 19.36
C TRP A 628 -10.14 -39.27 19.99
N ILE A 629 -11.44 -38.95 19.96
CA ILE A 629 -12.00 -37.79 20.68
C ILE A 629 -12.09 -38.12 22.17
N LEU A 630 -11.50 -37.27 22.99
CA LEU A 630 -11.63 -37.32 24.44
C LEU A 630 -13.00 -36.82 24.88
N ASP A 631 -13.55 -37.40 25.94
CA ASP A 631 -14.74 -36.86 26.60
C ASP A 631 -14.47 -35.48 27.25
N THR A 632 -15.51 -34.86 27.81
CA THR A 632 -15.40 -33.52 28.41
C THR A 632 -14.65 -33.53 29.74
N GLU A 633 -14.77 -34.57 30.57
CA GLU A 633 -14.11 -34.66 31.88
C GLU A 633 -12.59 -34.82 31.70
N ALA A 634 -12.17 -35.65 30.74
CA ALA A 634 -10.77 -35.79 30.34
C ALA A 634 -10.14 -34.48 29.84
N ARG A 635 -10.87 -33.71 29.01
CA ARG A 635 -10.38 -32.42 28.48
C ARG A 635 -10.39 -31.30 29.51
N GLU A 636 -11.37 -31.26 30.41
CA GLU A 636 -11.42 -30.28 31.49
C GLU A 636 -10.38 -30.59 32.57
N GLY A 637 -10.15 -31.88 32.90
CA GLY A 637 -9.24 -32.32 33.97
C GLY A 637 -7.79 -31.82 33.86
N VAL A 638 -7.35 -31.36 32.68
CA VAL A 638 -6.05 -30.71 32.43
C VAL A 638 -5.75 -29.60 33.46
N HIS A 639 -6.72 -28.75 33.80
CA HIS A 639 -6.48 -27.60 34.69
C HIS A 639 -6.19 -27.99 36.16
N LEU A 640 -6.44 -29.24 36.54
CA LEU A 640 -6.12 -29.79 37.86
C LEU A 640 -4.69 -30.35 37.92
N GLN A 641 -4.06 -30.62 36.77
CA GLN A 641 -2.76 -31.27 36.68
C GLN A 641 -1.61 -30.26 36.76
N ARG A 642 -0.50 -30.67 37.39
CA ARG A 642 0.78 -29.96 37.26
C ARG A 642 1.48 -30.33 35.96
N SER A 643 1.62 -31.63 35.70
CA SER A 643 2.11 -32.19 34.43
C SER A 643 0.99 -32.95 33.76
N ILE A 644 0.79 -32.69 32.47
CA ILE A 644 0.01 -33.53 31.56
C ILE A 644 0.89 -34.44 30.69
N ALA A 645 2.21 -34.26 30.73
CA ALA A 645 3.20 -35.19 30.20
C ALA A 645 3.43 -36.37 31.14
N GLY A 646 3.73 -37.55 30.57
CA GLY A 646 3.84 -38.83 31.29
C GLY A 646 2.48 -39.45 31.58
N GLU A 647 2.33 -40.03 32.78
CA GLU A 647 1.19 -40.86 33.22
C GLU A 647 -0.19 -40.34 32.82
N TYR A 648 -0.42 -39.02 32.87
CA TYR A 648 -1.71 -38.42 32.57
C TYR A 648 -2.11 -38.59 31.09
N ILE A 649 -1.27 -38.18 30.12
CA ILE A 649 -1.59 -38.42 28.70
C ILE A 649 -1.58 -39.92 28.38
N GLU A 650 -0.72 -40.69 29.05
CA GLU A 650 -0.56 -42.12 28.81
C GLU A 650 -1.79 -42.93 29.26
N SER A 651 -2.58 -42.44 30.23
CA SER A 651 -3.85 -43.06 30.61
C SER A 651 -4.94 -43.07 29.51
N PHE A 652 -4.77 -42.26 28.45
CA PHE A 652 -5.68 -42.22 27.29
C PHE A 652 -5.17 -43.06 26.10
N LEU A 653 -4.05 -43.77 26.25
CA LEU A 653 -3.43 -44.58 25.21
C LEU A 653 -3.63 -46.08 25.48
N ASP A 654 -3.83 -46.85 24.41
CA ASP A 654 -3.67 -48.30 24.48
C ASP A 654 -2.18 -48.70 24.50
N ASN A 655 -1.91 -49.91 24.97
CA ASN A 655 -0.54 -50.44 25.15
C ASN A 655 0.27 -50.47 23.84
N GLU A 656 -0.37 -50.62 22.68
CA GLU A 656 0.29 -50.67 21.38
C GLU A 656 0.72 -49.28 20.93
N THR A 657 -0.20 -48.31 20.99
CA THR A 657 0.07 -46.88 20.76
C THR A 657 1.16 -46.37 21.70
N LEU A 658 1.08 -46.72 22.99
CA LEU A 658 2.08 -46.34 23.99
C LEU A 658 3.45 -46.95 23.68
N ALA A 659 3.52 -48.24 23.34
CA ALA A 659 4.77 -48.91 22.99
C ALA A 659 5.42 -48.28 21.75
N ILE A 660 4.68 -48.14 20.64
CA ILE A 660 5.19 -47.60 19.37
C ILE A 660 5.67 -46.14 19.55
N THR A 661 4.91 -45.31 20.29
CA THR A 661 5.29 -43.91 20.55
C THR A 661 6.35 -43.73 21.64
N SER A 662 6.85 -44.82 22.23
CA SER A 662 7.97 -44.82 23.21
C SER A 662 9.33 -45.17 22.60
N TRP A 663 9.36 -45.75 21.38
CA TRP A 663 10.59 -46.07 20.66
C TRP A 663 11.36 -44.81 20.26
N ASP A 664 12.69 -44.91 20.17
CA ASP A 664 13.49 -43.80 19.67
C ASP A 664 13.43 -43.67 18.14
N VAL A 665 13.81 -42.51 17.61
CA VAL A 665 13.65 -42.21 16.18
C VAL A 665 14.51 -43.13 15.28
N PRO A 666 15.77 -43.47 15.63
CA PRO A 666 16.51 -44.56 14.97
C PRO A 666 15.77 -45.90 14.97
N GLU A 667 15.22 -46.34 16.11
CA GLU A 667 14.48 -47.60 16.23
C GLU A 667 13.19 -47.59 15.38
N LEU A 668 12.44 -46.49 15.38
CA LEU A 668 11.28 -46.29 14.51
C LEU A 668 11.66 -46.43 13.03
N VAL A 669 12.71 -45.74 12.60
CA VAL A 669 13.22 -45.79 11.22
C VAL A 669 13.74 -47.18 10.87
N GLU A 670 14.45 -47.87 11.77
CA GLU A 670 14.93 -49.23 11.52
C GLU A 670 13.74 -50.19 11.34
N ARG A 671 12.74 -50.14 12.24
CA ARG A 671 11.58 -51.02 12.22
C ARG A 671 10.69 -50.85 10.99
N THR A 672 10.53 -49.62 10.47
CA THR A 672 9.79 -49.38 9.22
C THR A 672 10.64 -49.65 7.97
N THR A 673 11.93 -49.32 7.96
CA THR A 673 12.81 -49.59 6.81
C THR A 673 13.17 -51.06 6.63
N ASN A 674 13.03 -51.89 7.67
CA ASN A 674 13.11 -53.35 7.61
C ASN A 674 11.74 -54.06 7.56
N ALA A 675 10.63 -53.30 7.62
CA ALA A 675 9.25 -53.77 7.63
C ALA A 675 8.91 -54.81 8.73
N SER A 676 9.53 -54.70 9.91
CA SER A 676 9.09 -55.41 11.12
C SER A 676 7.88 -54.76 11.79
N ILE A 677 7.55 -53.53 11.41
CA ILE A 677 6.24 -52.89 11.58
C ILE A 677 5.88 -52.16 10.28
N SER A 678 4.59 -51.97 9.99
CA SER A 678 4.18 -51.17 8.83
C SER A 678 4.33 -49.67 9.09
N ALA A 679 4.51 -48.89 8.02
CA ALA A 679 4.43 -47.44 8.09
C ALA A 679 3.02 -46.99 8.54
N GLN A 680 1.96 -47.72 8.14
CA GLN A 680 0.60 -47.44 8.58
C GLN A 680 0.45 -47.50 10.10
N ASP A 681 0.95 -48.53 10.77
CA ASP A 681 0.77 -48.71 12.22
C ASP A 681 1.51 -47.60 12.99
N VAL A 682 2.74 -47.29 12.59
CA VAL A 682 3.54 -46.21 13.20
C VAL A 682 2.87 -44.84 13.02
N VAL A 683 2.42 -44.52 11.81
CA VAL A 683 1.73 -43.26 11.53
C VAL A 683 0.37 -43.21 12.25
N THR A 684 -0.32 -44.33 12.42
CA THR A 684 -1.57 -44.42 13.20
C THR A 684 -1.32 -44.13 14.67
N ALA A 685 -0.35 -44.79 15.30
CA ALA A 685 -0.01 -44.61 16.71
C ALA A 685 0.40 -43.16 17.03
N PHE A 686 1.29 -42.58 16.22
CA PHE A 686 1.66 -41.17 16.38
C PHE A 686 0.50 -40.22 16.12
N SER A 687 -0.33 -40.45 15.10
CA SER A 687 -1.52 -39.61 14.84
C SER A 687 -2.52 -39.65 16.00
N LYS A 688 -2.75 -40.82 16.60
CA LYS A 688 -3.62 -40.98 17.78
C LYS A 688 -3.08 -40.22 18.99
N ARG A 689 -1.81 -40.42 19.35
CA ARG A 689 -1.17 -39.69 20.47
C ARG A 689 -1.11 -38.19 20.22
N ALA A 690 -0.91 -37.76 18.96
CA ALA A 690 -0.95 -36.36 18.56
C ALA A 690 -2.36 -35.73 18.66
N ALA A 691 -3.41 -36.47 18.30
CA ALA A 691 -4.80 -36.02 18.43
C ALA A 691 -5.20 -35.80 19.89
N ILE A 692 -4.79 -36.71 20.78
CA ILE A 692 -4.99 -36.60 22.23
C ILE A 692 -4.18 -35.41 22.77
N ALA A 693 -2.90 -35.29 22.42
CA ALA A 693 -2.04 -34.17 22.81
C ALA A 693 -2.60 -32.80 22.37
N HIS A 694 -3.18 -32.71 21.17
CA HIS A 694 -3.84 -31.49 20.68
C HIS A 694 -5.13 -31.17 21.46
N GLN A 695 -5.93 -32.17 21.85
CA GLN A 695 -7.13 -31.93 22.65
C GLN A 695 -6.79 -31.48 24.09
N LEU A 696 -5.69 -31.96 24.66
CA LEU A 696 -5.23 -31.56 25.99
C LEU A 696 -4.51 -30.19 26.01
N ASN A 697 -3.72 -29.85 24.98
CA ASN A 697 -2.83 -28.67 25.02
C ASN A 697 -2.79 -27.81 23.74
N LYS A 698 -3.72 -28.02 22.80
CA LYS A 698 -3.98 -27.16 21.63
C LYS A 698 -2.76 -26.90 20.71
N SER A 699 -2.03 -27.96 20.36
CA SER A 699 -0.76 -27.83 19.61
C SER A 699 -0.90 -27.56 18.10
N PHE A 700 -1.82 -28.22 17.39
CA PHE A 700 -1.99 -28.08 15.94
C PHE A 700 -2.82 -26.86 15.49
N LEU A 701 -2.35 -26.19 14.43
CA LEU A 701 -3.10 -25.25 13.58
C LEU A 701 -3.67 -25.92 12.33
N GLU A 702 -3.26 -27.15 12.01
CA GLU A 702 -3.78 -27.98 10.92
C GLU A 702 -3.49 -29.46 11.20
N ILE A 703 -4.49 -30.32 11.03
CA ILE A 703 -4.36 -31.78 11.17
C ILE A 703 -4.31 -32.44 9.79
N ASN A 704 -3.47 -33.46 9.59
CA ASN A 704 -3.24 -34.11 8.29
C ASN A 704 -3.38 -35.64 8.30
N PHE A 705 -4.09 -36.21 9.29
CA PHE A 705 -4.08 -37.66 9.55
C PHE A 705 -4.55 -38.51 8.35
N ASP A 706 -5.59 -38.13 7.62
CA ASP A 706 -6.10 -38.91 6.47
C ASP A 706 -5.07 -39.01 5.32
N ASN A 707 -4.41 -37.90 5.00
CA ASN A 707 -3.35 -37.87 3.99
C ASN A 707 -2.10 -38.63 4.49
N ALA A 708 -1.76 -38.50 5.78
CA ALA A 708 -0.66 -39.23 6.40
C ALA A 708 -0.88 -40.76 6.35
N LEU A 709 -2.08 -41.23 6.71
CA LEU A 709 -2.46 -42.64 6.65
C LEU A 709 -2.56 -43.17 5.22
N THR A 710 -2.97 -42.31 4.27
CA THR A 710 -2.92 -42.64 2.83
C THR A 710 -1.48 -42.80 2.36
N ARG A 711 -0.61 -41.85 2.69
CA ARG A 711 0.82 -41.87 2.36
C ARG A 711 1.54 -43.07 2.99
N ALA A 712 1.22 -43.42 4.23
CA ALA A 712 1.75 -44.61 4.90
C ALA A 712 1.43 -45.89 4.12
N LYS A 713 0.16 -46.06 3.68
CA LYS A 713 -0.25 -47.20 2.84
C LYS A 713 0.46 -47.25 1.49
N GLU A 714 0.77 -46.10 0.87
CA GLU A 714 1.60 -46.05 -0.34
C GLU A 714 3.03 -46.54 -0.07
N LEU A 715 3.62 -46.19 1.07
CA LEU A 715 4.96 -46.57 1.47
C LEU A 715 5.03 -48.09 1.73
N ASP A 716 4.08 -48.66 2.46
CA ASP A 716 3.96 -50.09 2.69
C ASP A 716 3.75 -50.87 1.37
N ALA A 717 2.84 -50.41 0.51
CA ALA A 717 2.62 -51.01 -0.81
C ALA A 717 3.84 -50.89 -1.73
N TYR A 718 4.60 -49.80 -1.64
CA TYR A 718 5.89 -49.64 -2.33
C TYR A 718 6.90 -50.66 -1.82
N PHE A 719 7.05 -50.81 -0.51
CA PHE A 719 7.96 -51.78 0.10
C PHE A 719 7.62 -53.20 -0.35
N GLN A 720 6.37 -53.63 -0.18
CA GLN A 720 5.88 -54.95 -0.62
C GLN A 720 6.15 -55.22 -2.10
N LYS A 721 6.00 -54.22 -2.96
CA LYS A 721 6.21 -54.32 -4.42
C LYS A 721 7.69 -54.25 -4.84
N ARG A 722 8.61 -53.78 -3.99
CA ARG A 722 10.00 -53.48 -4.36
C ARG A 722 11.06 -54.17 -3.50
N GLY A 723 10.69 -54.77 -2.37
CA GLY A 723 11.59 -55.42 -1.42
C GLY A 723 12.60 -54.46 -0.75
N LYS A 724 12.29 -53.16 -0.71
CA LYS A 724 13.15 -52.11 -0.12
C LYS A 724 12.35 -50.83 0.19
N PRO A 725 12.78 -50.02 1.16
CA PRO A 725 12.17 -48.72 1.46
C PRO A 725 12.35 -47.72 0.30
N ILE A 726 11.59 -46.62 0.34
CA ILE A 726 11.71 -45.53 -0.64
C ILE A 726 12.96 -44.66 -0.40
N GLY A 727 13.39 -44.54 0.87
CA GLY A 727 14.47 -43.68 1.33
C GLY A 727 14.73 -43.91 2.84
N PRO A 728 15.65 -43.13 3.45
CA PRO A 728 16.12 -43.36 4.83
C PRO A 728 15.13 -42.92 5.92
N LEU A 729 14.02 -42.26 5.58
CA LEU A 729 12.99 -41.80 6.53
C LEU A 729 11.64 -42.51 6.31
N HIS A 730 11.64 -43.65 5.63
CA HIS A 730 10.46 -44.39 5.20
C HIS A 730 9.49 -44.68 6.35
N GLY A 731 8.30 -44.06 6.33
CA GLY A 731 7.26 -44.24 7.34
C GLY A 731 7.44 -43.41 8.62
N LEU A 732 8.48 -42.57 8.72
CA LEU A 732 8.70 -41.73 9.90
C LEU A 732 7.67 -40.58 9.97
N PRO A 733 6.85 -40.47 11.03
CA PRO A 733 5.92 -39.37 11.20
C PRO A 733 6.63 -38.08 11.63
N VAL A 734 6.25 -36.96 10.99
CA VAL A 734 6.89 -35.64 11.17
C VAL A 734 5.83 -34.56 11.38
N THR A 735 6.10 -33.63 12.30
CA THR A 735 5.33 -32.39 12.47
C THR A 735 6.07 -31.18 11.91
N LEU A 736 5.34 -30.18 11.43
CA LEU A 736 5.91 -28.96 10.84
C LEU A 736 5.32 -27.72 11.49
N LYS A 737 6.09 -26.65 11.60
CA LYS A 737 5.53 -25.34 11.99
C LYS A 737 4.56 -24.85 10.92
N ASP A 738 3.45 -24.23 11.30
CA ASP A 738 2.38 -23.88 10.35
C ASP A 738 2.83 -22.97 9.17
N GLN A 739 3.92 -22.21 9.32
CA GLN A 739 4.59 -21.48 8.22
C GLN A 739 5.08 -22.34 7.04
N TYR A 740 5.26 -23.66 7.22
CA TYR A 740 5.70 -24.55 6.15
C TYR A 740 4.48 -24.96 5.30
N HIS A 741 4.39 -24.42 4.09
CA HIS A 741 3.41 -24.84 3.10
C HIS A 741 3.58 -26.33 2.79
N VAL A 742 2.47 -27.06 2.86
CA VAL A 742 2.27 -28.47 2.46
C VAL A 742 1.08 -28.46 1.51
N LYS A 743 1.16 -29.17 0.38
CA LYS A 743 0.09 -29.13 -0.62
C LYS A 743 -1.24 -29.66 -0.05
N GLY A 744 -2.35 -29.04 -0.45
CA GLY A 744 -3.69 -29.34 0.02
C GLY A 744 -4.08 -28.74 1.38
N LEU A 745 -3.12 -28.22 2.16
CA LEU A 745 -3.36 -27.72 3.52
C LEU A 745 -3.38 -26.19 3.62
N ASN A 746 -4.13 -25.66 4.60
CA ASN A 746 -4.07 -24.25 4.96
C ASN A 746 -2.72 -23.90 5.60
N THR A 747 -2.29 -22.64 5.48
CA THR A 747 -1.11 -22.07 6.18
C THR A 747 -1.53 -20.73 6.75
N THR A 748 -1.62 -20.64 8.07
CA THR A 748 -2.19 -19.48 8.78
C THR A 748 -1.17 -18.66 9.55
N MET A 749 -0.07 -19.28 10.00
CA MET A 749 0.88 -18.72 10.97
C MET A 749 0.21 -18.22 12.28
N GLY A 750 -1.02 -18.65 12.58
CA GLY A 750 -1.81 -18.17 13.72
C GLY A 750 -2.62 -16.89 13.44
N TYR A 751 -2.54 -16.32 12.23
CA TYR A 751 -3.43 -15.23 11.79
C TYR A 751 -4.78 -15.80 11.35
N VAL A 752 -5.85 -15.36 12.00
CA VAL A 752 -7.24 -15.61 11.54
C VAL A 752 -7.44 -15.05 10.13
N GLY A 753 -6.75 -13.96 9.78
CA GLY A 753 -6.77 -13.35 8.46
C GLY A 753 -6.26 -14.25 7.32
N TRP A 754 -5.50 -15.30 7.62
CA TRP A 754 -4.91 -16.19 6.61
C TRP A 754 -5.71 -17.49 6.40
N ILE A 755 -6.75 -17.76 7.20
CA ILE A 755 -7.61 -18.94 7.07
C ILE A 755 -8.27 -18.96 5.69
N ASP A 756 -8.07 -20.06 4.94
CA ASP A 756 -8.56 -20.25 3.58
C ASP A 756 -8.01 -19.23 2.55
N THR A 757 -6.75 -18.82 2.72
CA THR A 757 -6.01 -17.93 1.81
C THR A 757 -4.63 -18.51 1.46
N PHE A 758 -3.88 -17.81 0.61
CA PHE A 758 -2.43 -17.89 0.53
C PHE A 758 -1.81 -16.62 1.11
N GLU A 759 -1.26 -16.69 2.33
CA GLU A 759 -0.62 -15.55 3.02
C GLU A 759 -1.47 -14.26 3.08
N GLY A 760 -2.79 -14.41 3.20
CA GLY A 760 -3.77 -13.32 3.22
C GLY A 760 -4.51 -13.08 1.89
N ASP A 761 -3.98 -13.55 0.76
CA ASP A 761 -4.66 -13.47 -0.54
C ASP A 761 -5.61 -14.67 -0.71
N LYS A 762 -6.91 -14.38 -0.72
CA LYS A 762 -7.98 -15.38 -0.91
C LYS A 762 -8.04 -15.92 -2.34
N ASN A 763 -7.63 -15.14 -3.33
CA ASN A 763 -7.81 -15.42 -4.76
C ASN A 763 -6.56 -16.01 -5.42
N SER A 764 -5.40 -15.95 -4.76
CA SER A 764 -4.14 -16.48 -5.27
C SER A 764 -4.23 -17.96 -5.68
N PRO A 765 -3.81 -18.35 -6.90
CA PRO A 765 -3.77 -19.74 -7.34
C PRO A 765 -2.73 -20.59 -6.57
N LEU A 766 -1.86 -19.96 -5.78
CA LEU A 766 -0.89 -20.60 -4.89
C LEU A 766 -1.53 -21.26 -3.65
N LYS A 767 -2.76 -20.86 -3.29
CA LYS A 767 -3.54 -21.43 -2.17
C LYS A 767 -3.70 -22.94 -2.34
N GLY A 768 -3.24 -23.72 -1.36
CA GLY A 768 -3.31 -25.19 -1.38
C GLY A 768 -2.46 -25.87 -2.47
N ASN A 769 -1.81 -25.11 -3.35
CA ASN A 769 -0.99 -25.63 -4.45
C ASN A 769 0.52 -25.46 -4.23
N THR A 770 0.90 -24.69 -3.22
CA THR A 770 2.30 -24.37 -2.88
C THR A 770 2.88 -25.35 -1.88
N GLU A 771 4.18 -25.60 -1.98
CA GLU A 771 4.88 -26.55 -1.11
C GLU A 771 6.33 -26.11 -0.84
N SER A 772 6.69 -26.16 0.45
CA SER A 772 8.02 -25.84 0.95
C SER A 772 9.05 -26.82 0.38
N GLU A 773 10.29 -26.35 0.14
CA GLU A 773 11.33 -27.25 -0.37
C GLU A 773 11.66 -28.38 0.62
N ILE A 774 11.74 -28.06 1.92
CA ILE A 774 12.01 -29.03 3.00
C ILE A 774 10.92 -30.11 3.15
N VAL A 775 9.67 -29.82 2.74
CA VAL A 775 8.58 -30.80 2.71
C VAL A 775 8.81 -31.82 1.59
N ARG A 776 9.12 -31.33 0.38
CA ARG A 776 9.46 -32.19 -0.77
C ARG A 776 10.73 -33.02 -0.53
N GLU A 777 11.73 -32.44 0.14
CA GLU A 777 12.90 -33.18 0.61
C GLU A 777 12.50 -34.32 1.57
N LEU A 778 11.76 -34.02 2.65
CA LEU A 778 11.28 -35.01 3.64
C LEU A 778 10.47 -36.16 3.01
N GLU A 779 9.45 -35.84 2.22
CA GLU A 779 8.55 -36.86 1.64
C GLU A 779 9.25 -37.71 0.56
N SER A 780 10.27 -37.16 -0.11
CA SER A 780 11.11 -37.91 -1.05
C SER A 780 12.02 -38.93 -0.35
N LEU A 781 12.46 -38.62 0.88
CA LEU A 781 13.20 -39.53 1.75
C LEU A 781 12.27 -40.55 2.44
N GLY A 782 10.95 -40.40 2.29
CA GLY A 782 9.92 -41.34 2.75
C GLY A 782 9.22 -40.96 4.06
N ALA A 783 9.49 -39.77 4.60
CA ALA A 783 8.80 -39.26 5.78
C ALA A 783 7.32 -38.97 5.51
N VAL A 784 6.52 -38.86 6.57
CA VAL A 784 5.06 -38.68 6.52
C VAL A 784 4.65 -37.50 7.40
N ILE A 785 4.08 -36.45 6.80
CA ILE A 785 3.67 -35.25 7.54
C ILE A 785 2.32 -35.49 8.23
N ILE A 786 2.27 -35.51 9.57
CA ILE A 786 1.03 -35.83 10.33
C ILE A 786 0.17 -34.61 10.70
N GLY A 787 0.76 -33.40 10.74
CA GLY A 787 0.07 -32.16 11.09
C GLY A 787 1.01 -30.97 11.19
N LYS A 788 0.45 -29.76 11.35
CA LYS A 788 1.22 -28.52 11.51
C LYS A 788 0.89 -27.77 12.79
N PHE A 789 1.91 -27.37 13.55
CA PHE A 789 1.77 -26.81 14.89
C PHE A 789 1.78 -25.27 14.93
N GLY A 790 1.12 -24.73 15.95
CA GLY A 790 0.98 -23.29 16.21
C GLY A 790 2.08 -22.67 17.05
N GLU A 791 2.15 -21.33 16.97
CA GLU A 791 2.94 -20.51 17.89
C GLU A 791 2.34 -20.54 19.31
N THR A 792 3.17 -20.35 20.34
CA THR A 792 2.85 -20.42 21.79
C THR A 792 1.54 -19.74 22.19
N ARG A 793 1.22 -18.61 21.55
CA ARG A 793 -0.07 -17.94 21.68
C ARG A 793 -0.48 -17.41 20.31
N ASN A 794 -1.75 -17.60 19.94
CA ASN A 794 -2.33 -17.08 18.70
C ASN A 794 -3.87 -16.96 18.84
N ASN A 795 -4.52 -16.20 17.95
CA ASN A 795 -5.96 -15.96 18.02
C ASN A 795 -6.82 -17.14 17.54
N ILE A 796 -6.22 -18.16 16.92
CA ILE A 796 -6.93 -19.36 16.44
C ILE A 796 -7.10 -20.37 17.59
N LEU A 797 -6.03 -20.67 18.33
CA LEU A 797 -5.99 -21.71 19.37
C LEU A 797 -6.02 -21.18 20.81
N GLY A 798 -5.66 -19.91 21.01
CA GLY A 798 -5.43 -19.33 22.33
C GLY A 798 -3.99 -19.53 22.80
N TYR A 799 -3.81 -19.96 24.05
CA TYR A 799 -2.50 -20.19 24.69
C TYR A 799 -2.17 -21.69 24.73
N ASN A 800 -0.93 -22.05 24.39
CA ASN A 800 -0.35 -23.39 24.54
C ASN A 800 0.57 -23.41 25.78
N PHE A 801 0.26 -24.25 26.76
CA PHE A 801 0.97 -24.30 28.04
C PHE A 801 2.10 -25.33 28.02
N ASN A 802 3.04 -25.22 28.96
CA ASN A 802 4.09 -26.22 29.13
C ASN A 802 3.48 -27.53 29.67
N PRO A 803 3.57 -28.67 28.95
CA PRO A 803 2.90 -29.90 29.36
C PRO A 803 3.57 -30.56 30.58
N VAL A 804 4.84 -30.24 30.88
CA VAL A 804 5.55 -30.74 32.06
C VAL A 804 5.20 -29.90 33.31
N ASN A 805 4.83 -28.63 33.11
CA ASN A 805 4.36 -27.75 34.18
C ASN A 805 3.35 -26.71 33.66
N GLN A 806 2.06 -27.02 33.72
CA GLN A 806 0.95 -26.21 33.18
C GLN A 806 0.86 -24.78 33.75
N ARG A 807 1.59 -24.46 34.82
CA ARG A 807 1.72 -23.08 35.35
C ARG A 807 2.66 -22.19 34.54
N LEU A 808 3.40 -22.75 33.57
CA LEU A 808 4.43 -22.06 32.81
C LEU A 808 4.12 -22.03 31.30
N SER A 809 4.75 -21.07 30.62
CA SER A 809 4.78 -21.02 29.16
C SER A 809 5.57 -22.21 28.60
N SER A 810 5.12 -22.78 27.47
CA SER A 810 5.91 -23.74 26.68
C SER A 810 7.12 -23.08 25.98
N GLY A 811 7.36 -21.78 26.18
CA GLY A 811 8.39 -21.03 25.47
C GLY A 811 7.96 -20.74 24.04
N GLY A 812 8.65 -19.83 23.34
CA GLY A 812 8.19 -19.38 22.03
C GLY A 812 9.29 -18.91 21.09
N SER A 813 8.98 -18.72 19.80
CA SER A 813 7.61 -18.80 19.25
C SER A 813 7.08 -20.24 19.05
N SER A 814 7.94 -21.24 18.77
CA SER A 814 7.54 -22.61 18.39
C SER A 814 7.07 -23.49 19.59
N GLY A 815 6.30 -22.93 20.51
CA GLY A 815 5.85 -23.60 21.74
C GLY A 815 5.07 -24.89 21.49
N GLY A 816 4.18 -24.90 20.49
CA GLY A 816 3.35 -26.06 20.15
C GLY A 816 4.14 -27.34 19.82
N GLU A 817 5.34 -27.21 19.27
CA GLU A 817 6.21 -28.37 18.96
C GLU A 817 6.95 -28.89 20.18
N GLY A 818 7.52 -27.99 20.98
CA GLY A 818 8.14 -28.38 22.26
C GLY A 818 7.10 -29.05 23.17
N ALA A 819 5.87 -28.55 23.16
CA ALA A 819 4.75 -29.15 23.86
C ALA A 819 4.31 -30.51 23.29
N ILE A 820 4.15 -30.66 21.97
CA ILE A 820 3.69 -31.93 21.39
C ILE A 820 4.74 -33.04 21.51
N GLN A 821 6.04 -32.72 21.44
CA GLN A 821 7.11 -33.70 21.68
C GLN A 821 7.22 -34.11 23.16
N ALA A 822 7.07 -33.18 24.10
CA ALA A 822 7.02 -33.52 25.52
C ALA A 822 5.77 -34.34 25.90
N LEU A 823 4.71 -34.31 25.07
CA LEU A 823 3.55 -35.20 25.14
C LEU A 823 3.72 -36.52 24.34
N GLY A 824 4.81 -36.69 23.59
CA GLY A 824 5.10 -37.83 22.73
C GLY A 824 4.29 -37.89 21.42
N GLY A 825 3.56 -36.83 21.08
CA GLY A 825 2.74 -36.74 19.86
C GLY A 825 3.50 -36.37 18.58
N SER A 826 4.83 -36.34 18.61
CA SER A 826 5.68 -36.19 17.42
C SER A 826 7.01 -36.93 17.61
N ALA A 827 7.46 -37.64 16.57
CA ALA A 827 8.78 -38.27 16.57
C ALA A 827 9.89 -37.28 16.19
N ILE A 828 9.59 -36.28 15.35
CA ILE A 828 10.50 -35.20 14.97
C ILE A 828 9.73 -34.00 14.39
N GLY A 829 10.19 -32.79 14.72
CA GLY A 829 9.56 -31.54 14.33
C GLY A 829 10.47 -30.62 13.51
N VAL A 830 9.96 -30.03 12.44
CA VAL A 830 10.61 -28.91 11.74
C VAL A 830 10.03 -27.59 12.22
N ALA A 831 10.88 -26.75 12.81
CA ALA A 831 10.53 -25.45 13.35
C ALA A 831 11.32 -24.32 12.65
N SER A 832 11.18 -23.08 13.12
CA SER A 832 12.01 -21.96 12.66
C SER A 832 12.64 -21.19 13.81
N ASP A 833 13.85 -20.67 13.60
CA ASP A 833 14.52 -19.78 14.54
C ASP A 833 15.10 -18.54 13.85
N VAL A 834 14.82 -17.38 14.46
CA VAL A 834 15.43 -16.08 14.16
C VAL A 834 15.89 -15.38 15.44
N GLY A 835 15.13 -15.51 16.54
CA GLY A 835 15.41 -14.87 17.84
C GLY A 835 15.34 -15.81 19.06
N GLY A 836 15.44 -17.13 18.85
CA GLY A 836 15.37 -18.15 19.90
C GLY A 836 14.14 -19.04 19.88
N SER A 837 13.33 -18.94 18.81
CA SER A 837 12.06 -19.64 18.63
C SER A 837 12.12 -21.17 18.66
N ILE A 838 13.30 -21.78 18.78
CA ILE A 838 13.50 -23.21 19.04
C ILE A 838 14.29 -23.44 20.33
N SER A 839 15.31 -22.63 20.58
CA SER A 839 16.17 -22.80 21.75
C SER A 839 15.39 -22.59 23.07
N MET A 840 14.39 -21.70 23.08
CA MET A 840 13.50 -21.51 24.24
C MET A 840 12.50 -22.68 24.39
N PRO A 841 11.65 -23.05 23.41
CA PRO A 841 10.75 -24.21 23.55
C PRO A 841 11.45 -25.53 23.91
N ALA A 842 12.62 -25.80 23.34
CA ALA A 842 13.40 -26.99 23.68
C ALA A 842 13.79 -27.01 25.17
N SER A 843 14.36 -25.92 25.65
CA SER A 843 14.73 -25.76 27.07
C SER A 843 13.52 -25.81 28.01
N TYR A 844 12.38 -25.25 27.60
CA TYR A 844 11.23 -25.05 28.48
C TYR A 844 10.36 -26.31 28.61
N ASN A 845 10.23 -27.12 27.55
CA ASN A 845 9.46 -28.37 27.60
C ASN A 845 10.33 -29.62 27.84
N GLY A 846 11.65 -29.46 27.91
CA GLY A 846 12.57 -30.57 28.21
C GLY A 846 12.84 -31.49 27.02
N VAL A 847 12.84 -30.94 25.79
CA VAL A 847 13.14 -31.67 24.55
C VAL A 847 14.42 -31.14 23.89
N TYR A 848 15.04 -31.92 23.00
CA TYR A 848 16.29 -31.53 22.34
C TYR A 848 16.00 -30.67 21.10
N SER A 849 16.97 -29.89 20.65
CA SER A 849 16.88 -29.22 19.35
C SER A 849 18.24 -28.90 18.75
N ILE A 850 18.26 -28.71 17.42
CA ILE A 850 19.38 -28.13 16.70
C ILE A 850 18.91 -27.00 15.78
N LYS A 851 19.54 -25.84 15.94
CA LYS A 851 19.44 -24.70 15.04
C LYS A 851 20.74 -24.57 14.23
N PRO A 852 20.78 -25.02 12.97
CA PRO A 852 21.98 -24.90 12.13
C PRO A 852 22.31 -23.44 11.76
N SER A 853 23.32 -23.26 10.92
CA SER A 853 23.64 -22.00 10.25
C SER A 853 22.59 -21.62 9.21
N ALA A 854 22.49 -20.34 8.86
CA ALA A 854 21.62 -19.92 7.75
C ALA A 854 22.03 -20.58 6.42
N ASN A 855 21.01 -20.95 5.65
CA ASN A 855 21.09 -21.63 4.36
C ASN A 855 21.69 -23.06 4.41
N ARG A 856 21.86 -23.67 5.60
CA ARG A 856 22.22 -25.10 5.74
C ARG A 856 21.04 -26.02 5.40
N LEU A 857 19.82 -25.54 5.61
CA LEU A 857 18.54 -26.17 5.21
C LEU A 857 17.73 -25.15 4.40
N SER A 858 16.90 -25.64 3.48
CA SER A 858 16.15 -24.78 2.56
C SER A 858 14.98 -24.05 3.25
N PHE A 859 14.91 -22.73 3.08
CA PHE A 859 13.79 -21.88 3.53
C PHE A 859 12.94 -21.37 2.34
N LYS A 860 13.03 -22.03 1.19
CA LYS A 860 12.28 -21.69 -0.04
C LYS A 860 10.82 -22.13 0.07
N ASN A 861 9.91 -21.24 -0.34
CA ASN A 861 8.45 -21.39 -0.25
C ASN A 861 7.96 -21.62 1.20
N VAL A 862 8.51 -20.87 2.15
CA VAL A 862 8.13 -20.91 3.56
C VAL A 862 7.56 -19.55 3.94
N ALA A 863 6.36 -19.54 4.53
CA ALA A 863 5.66 -18.32 4.85
C ALA A 863 6.35 -17.52 5.95
N ASN A 864 6.18 -16.19 5.92
CA ASN A 864 6.72 -15.32 6.96
C ASN A 864 5.91 -14.02 7.11
N SER A 865 5.77 -13.54 8.34
CA SER A 865 5.24 -12.20 8.62
C SER A 865 6.24 -11.10 8.22
N GLY A 866 7.53 -11.28 8.53
CA GLY A 866 8.58 -10.28 8.29
C GLY A 866 9.11 -10.31 6.86
N LYS A 867 8.25 -10.07 5.87
CA LYS A 867 8.57 -10.16 4.43
C LYS A 867 9.66 -9.18 3.98
N ARG A 868 9.96 -8.18 4.81
CA ARG A 868 10.99 -7.15 4.60
C ARG A 868 12.19 -7.24 5.56
N THR A 869 12.31 -8.29 6.37
CA THR A 869 13.48 -8.43 7.27
C THR A 869 14.73 -8.96 6.55
N PHE A 870 15.91 -8.56 7.02
CA PHE A 870 17.19 -8.89 6.39
C PHE A 870 18.06 -9.87 7.20
N LEU A 871 17.60 -10.32 8.37
CA LEU A 871 18.23 -11.43 9.10
C LEU A 871 17.60 -12.75 8.62
N PRO A 872 18.39 -13.73 8.15
CA PRO A 872 17.82 -14.97 7.64
C PRO A 872 17.15 -15.76 8.76
N PHE A 873 15.90 -16.16 8.54
CA PHE A 873 15.25 -17.24 9.26
C PHE A 873 15.90 -18.59 8.90
N ARG A 874 15.78 -19.57 9.80
CA ARG A 874 16.43 -20.87 9.64
C ARG A 874 15.43 -22.00 9.85
N ALA A 875 15.29 -22.88 8.87
CA ALA A 875 14.74 -24.21 9.11
C ALA A 875 15.68 -24.96 10.07
N SER A 876 15.11 -25.71 11.00
CA SER A 876 15.78 -26.19 12.21
C SER A 876 14.94 -27.31 12.84
N TRP A 877 15.55 -28.19 13.64
CA TRP A 877 14.89 -29.39 14.15
C TRP A 877 14.64 -29.33 15.66
N VAL A 878 13.47 -29.79 16.08
CA VAL A 878 13.15 -30.19 17.46
C VAL A 878 13.08 -31.71 17.48
N ILE A 879 13.66 -32.36 18.48
CA ILE A 879 13.79 -33.83 18.55
C ILE A 879 13.63 -34.36 19.99
N PRO A 880 12.98 -35.52 20.18
CA PRO A 880 12.85 -36.13 21.51
C PRO A 880 14.16 -36.74 22.01
N SER A 881 15.14 -36.97 21.13
CA SER A 881 16.41 -37.61 21.45
C SER A 881 17.51 -37.23 20.46
N LEU A 882 18.70 -36.86 20.96
CA LEU A 882 19.89 -36.63 20.11
C LEU A 882 20.38 -37.89 19.37
N ARG A 883 19.93 -39.09 19.78
CA ARG A 883 20.28 -40.35 19.10
C ARG A 883 19.83 -40.41 17.63
N TYR A 884 18.83 -39.62 17.26
CA TYR A 884 18.45 -39.47 15.85
C TYR A 884 19.62 -39.01 14.96
N VAL A 885 20.61 -38.33 15.56
CA VAL A 885 21.82 -37.86 14.86
C VAL A 885 23.05 -38.77 15.11
N PHE A 886 22.99 -39.66 16.11
CA PHE A 886 24.04 -40.65 16.43
C PHE A 886 23.48 -41.95 17.02
N TYR A 887 23.83 -43.10 16.42
CA TYR A 887 23.49 -44.41 17.00
C TYR A 887 24.00 -44.59 18.45
N SER A 888 23.18 -45.19 19.33
CA SER A 888 23.41 -45.56 20.77
C SER A 888 23.13 -44.48 21.86
N SER A 889 23.25 -44.80 23.17
CA SER A 889 22.21 -44.56 24.23
C SER A 889 22.76 -44.57 25.70
N PRO A 890 22.11 -44.10 26.82
CA PRO A 890 20.83 -43.36 27.08
C PRO A 890 20.82 -42.15 28.11
N SER A 891 19.80 -41.26 28.08
CA SER A 891 19.05 -40.49 29.17
C SER A 891 19.67 -40.09 30.57
N SER A 892 19.06 -39.25 31.46
CA SER A 892 18.22 -38.04 31.33
C SER A 892 18.79 -36.75 32.06
N PRO A 893 18.80 -36.51 33.41
CA PRO A 893 19.06 -35.14 33.99
C PRO A 893 20.13 -34.95 35.13
N ARG A 894 20.95 -33.87 35.10
CA ARG A 894 21.16 -32.78 36.12
C ARG A 894 22.30 -31.77 35.74
N SER A 895 22.03 -30.45 35.66
CA SER A 895 23.00 -29.34 35.40
C SER A 895 22.46 -27.96 35.91
N LEU A 896 23.10 -26.78 35.82
CA LEU A 896 24.36 -26.36 35.15
C LEU A 896 25.44 -25.91 36.16
N GLY A 897 25.07 -25.18 37.21
CA GLY A 897 26.01 -24.82 38.30
C GLY A 897 26.62 -26.06 38.96
N TYR A 898 25.89 -27.18 38.93
CA TYR A 898 26.36 -28.50 39.33
C TYR A 898 27.35 -29.12 38.32
N MET A 899 27.13 -28.96 37.00
CA MET A 899 28.08 -29.47 35.98
C MET A 899 29.43 -28.75 36.04
N ILE A 900 29.41 -27.42 36.16
CA ILE A 900 30.65 -26.63 36.26
C ILE A 900 31.45 -27.01 37.52
N ARG A 901 30.78 -27.41 38.62
CA ARG A 901 31.44 -27.81 39.87
C ARG A 901 31.83 -29.30 39.98
N LYS A 902 31.06 -30.25 39.39
CA LYS A 902 31.29 -31.70 39.56
C LYS A 902 31.73 -32.45 38.28
N TYR A 903 31.56 -31.89 37.08
CA TYR A 903 31.94 -32.53 35.80
C TYR A 903 33.16 -31.88 35.12
N CYS A 904 33.63 -30.73 35.62
CA CYS A 904 34.91 -30.17 35.23
C CYS A 904 36.18 -30.88 35.78
N PRO A 905 36.16 -31.80 36.77
CA PRO A 905 37.33 -32.62 37.10
C PRO A 905 37.49 -33.78 36.12
N PHE A 906 37.64 -33.49 34.83
CA PHE A 906 38.28 -34.40 33.88
C PHE A 906 39.73 -34.60 34.36
N HIS A 907 39.96 -35.70 35.08
CA HIS A 907 41.23 -36.01 35.73
C HIS A 907 42.35 -36.15 34.69
N GLY A 908 43.24 -35.16 34.59
CA GLY A 908 44.30 -35.19 33.57
C GLY A 908 45.09 -33.89 33.32
N GLY A 909 45.05 -32.90 34.21
CA GLY A 909 46.01 -31.78 34.21
C GLY A 909 45.97 -30.83 33.00
N ARG A 910 44.91 -30.82 32.19
CA ARG A 910 44.72 -29.91 31.04
C ARG A 910 43.61 -28.89 31.33
N LYS A 911 43.78 -27.65 30.88
CA LYS A 911 42.82 -26.55 31.03
C LYS A 911 41.60 -26.76 30.12
N SER A 912 40.67 -27.62 30.55
CA SER A 912 39.47 -28.01 29.78
C SER A 912 38.40 -26.93 29.66
N VAL A 913 38.36 -25.96 30.59
CA VAL A 913 37.41 -24.84 30.59
C VAL A 913 38.17 -23.51 30.59
N VAL A 914 37.75 -22.62 29.69
CA VAL A 914 38.27 -21.25 29.54
C VAL A 914 37.20 -20.26 29.98
N GLN A 915 37.57 -19.23 30.74
CA GLN A 915 36.64 -18.15 31.09
C GLN A 915 36.29 -17.35 29.83
N TRP A 916 35.01 -17.28 29.50
CA TRP A 916 34.53 -16.57 28.32
C TRP A 916 34.31 -15.08 28.63
N GLN A 917 35.11 -14.19 28.02
CA GLN A 917 35.02 -12.73 28.15
C GLN A 917 34.82 -12.07 26.76
N PRO A 918 33.65 -12.25 26.12
CA PRO A 918 33.42 -11.87 24.73
C PRO A 918 33.17 -10.36 24.53
N PRO A 919 33.18 -9.87 23.27
CA PRO A 919 32.56 -8.60 22.90
C PRO A 919 31.13 -8.47 23.45
N LYS A 920 30.78 -7.28 23.93
CA LYS A 920 29.56 -7.03 24.71
C LYS A 920 28.29 -7.49 23.96
N HIS A 921 27.59 -8.49 24.49
CA HIS A 921 26.37 -9.05 23.87
C HIS A 921 25.25 -8.00 23.68
N GLY A 922 25.20 -6.94 24.49
CA GLY A 922 24.30 -5.79 24.25
C GLY A 922 24.44 -5.14 22.87
N LYS A 923 25.63 -5.23 22.25
CA LYS A 923 25.86 -4.80 20.86
C LYS A 923 25.21 -5.76 19.84
N ALA A 924 25.12 -7.04 20.17
CA ALA A 924 24.38 -8.02 19.38
C ALA A 924 22.87 -7.76 19.50
N ASP A 925 22.35 -7.58 20.71
CA ASP A 925 20.94 -7.32 20.98
C ASP A 925 20.44 -6.10 20.18
N SER A 926 21.09 -4.95 20.33
CA SER A 926 20.72 -3.72 19.60
C SER A 926 20.98 -3.77 18.08
N LEU A 927 21.73 -4.76 17.58
CA LEU A 927 21.82 -5.03 16.13
C LEU A 927 20.71 -5.98 15.69
N HIS A 928 20.38 -6.97 16.50
CA HIS A 928 19.30 -7.93 16.29
C HIS A 928 17.96 -7.19 16.13
N ASP A 929 17.60 -6.41 17.15
CA ASP A 929 16.35 -5.66 17.19
C ASP A 929 16.25 -4.69 16.02
N ALA A 930 17.33 -3.95 15.72
CA ALA A 930 17.35 -3.00 14.62
C ALA A 930 17.20 -3.64 13.23
N ILE A 931 17.60 -4.91 13.06
CA ILE A 931 17.44 -5.64 11.78
C ILE A 931 16.05 -6.28 11.69
N VAL A 932 15.57 -6.88 12.79
CA VAL A 932 14.26 -7.55 12.82
C VAL A 932 13.15 -6.53 12.57
N ASN A 933 13.17 -5.39 13.29
CA ASN A 933 12.17 -4.32 13.19
C ASN A 933 12.48 -3.30 12.07
N ALA A 934 13.35 -3.64 11.09
CA ALA A 934 13.84 -2.69 10.08
C ALA A 934 12.76 -2.18 9.10
N ASP A 935 11.65 -2.91 8.97
CA ASP A 935 10.46 -2.53 8.20
C ASP A 935 9.53 -1.56 8.95
N GLY A 936 9.88 -1.19 10.19
CA GLY A 936 9.02 -0.42 11.08
C GLY A 936 7.94 -1.25 11.78
N ASN A 937 8.03 -2.58 11.76
CA ASN A 937 6.97 -3.50 12.19
C ASN A 937 5.65 -3.26 11.44
N TYR A 938 5.75 -3.04 10.12
CA TYR A 938 4.64 -2.75 9.22
C TYR A 938 3.83 -4.00 8.85
N ASP A 939 4.51 -5.12 8.60
CA ASP A 939 3.84 -6.28 8.01
C ASP A 939 2.84 -6.97 8.97
N VAL A 940 3.07 -6.92 10.29
CA VAL A 940 2.22 -7.58 11.32
C VAL A 940 0.86 -6.88 11.54
N PRO A 941 0.76 -5.54 11.77
CA PRO A 941 -0.53 -4.85 11.81
C PRO A 941 -1.37 -5.07 10.54
N VAL A 942 -0.72 -5.18 9.39
CA VAL A 942 -1.39 -5.45 8.11
C VAL A 942 -2.03 -6.83 8.06
N GLN A 943 -1.39 -7.88 8.58
CA GLN A 943 -2.00 -9.23 8.62
C GLN A 943 -3.22 -9.29 9.55
N LEU A 944 -3.11 -8.69 10.75
CA LEU A 944 -4.20 -8.64 11.73
C LEU A 944 -5.43 -7.89 11.19
N ALA A 945 -5.21 -6.87 10.35
CA ALA A 945 -6.28 -6.09 9.72
C ALA A 945 -7.14 -6.88 8.70
N LEU A 946 -6.65 -8.02 8.16
CA LEU A 946 -7.39 -8.83 7.18
C LEU A 946 -8.64 -9.50 7.78
N SER A 947 -8.53 -9.95 9.03
CA SER A 947 -9.62 -10.53 9.83
C SER A 947 -10.33 -9.48 10.68
N GLY A 948 -9.58 -8.49 11.19
CA GLY A 948 -10.00 -7.62 12.29
C GLY A 948 -9.79 -8.27 13.66
N GLU A 949 -8.84 -9.21 13.77
CA GLU A 949 -8.46 -9.85 15.04
C GLU A 949 -7.58 -8.93 15.91
N PRO A 950 -7.59 -9.09 17.24
CA PRO A 950 -6.80 -8.25 18.14
C PRO A 950 -5.30 -8.60 18.13
N PHE A 951 -4.46 -7.65 18.54
CA PHE A 951 -3.09 -7.94 18.93
C PHE A 951 -3.06 -8.89 20.13
N ILE A 952 -2.07 -9.79 20.13
CA ILE A 952 -1.75 -10.63 21.29
C ILE A 952 -1.16 -9.73 22.39
N PRO A 953 -1.65 -9.76 23.66
CA PRO A 953 -1.22 -8.85 24.71
C PRO A 953 0.30 -8.80 24.94
N GLU A 954 0.96 -9.96 24.91
CA GLU A 954 2.41 -10.13 25.08
C GLU A 954 3.24 -9.47 23.96
N LEU A 955 2.61 -9.14 22.83
CA LEU A 955 3.26 -8.43 21.73
C LEU A 955 3.05 -6.91 21.79
N SER A 956 2.00 -6.40 22.46
CA SER A 956 1.60 -4.99 22.38
C SER A 956 2.70 -4.00 22.80
N ASP A 957 3.49 -4.32 23.82
CA ASP A 957 4.66 -3.54 24.26
C ASP A 957 5.73 -3.33 23.16
N SER A 958 5.73 -4.15 22.10
CA SER A 958 6.67 -4.08 20.97
C SER A 958 6.17 -3.20 19.79
N PHE A 959 4.94 -2.68 19.86
CA PHE A 959 4.34 -1.84 18.81
C PHE A 959 3.88 -0.52 19.42
N VAL A 960 4.53 0.60 19.08
CA VAL A 960 4.17 1.92 19.59
C VAL A 960 2.70 2.21 19.23
N ASN A 961 1.84 2.32 20.24
CA ASN A 961 0.39 2.48 20.10
C ASN A 961 -0.28 1.41 19.20
N ASN A 962 0.19 0.16 19.21
CA ASN A 962 -0.25 -0.91 18.30
C ASN A 962 -0.13 -0.55 16.80
N SER A 963 0.83 0.32 16.45
CA SER A 963 1.02 0.85 15.10
C SER A 963 2.45 0.66 14.60
N ALA A 964 2.61 0.67 13.27
CA ALA A 964 3.90 0.61 12.62
C ALA A 964 4.68 1.93 12.83
N SER A 965 5.98 1.80 13.07
CA SER A 965 6.95 2.89 13.02
C SER A 965 7.38 3.19 11.58
N GLU A 966 8.14 4.26 11.35
CA GLU A 966 8.72 4.51 10.04
C GLU A 966 9.78 3.45 9.67
N PRO A 967 9.74 2.85 8.47
CA PRO A 967 10.74 1.88 8.03
C PRO A 967 12.11 2.54 7.82
N LEU A 968 13.18 1.76 8.02
CA LEU A 968 14.53 2.20 7.69
C LEU A 968 14.71 2.36 6.18
N ASN A 969 15.17 3.54 5.74
CA ASN A 969 15.56 3.73 4.35
C ASN A 969 16.82 2.92 3.99
N ALA A 970 17.07 2.72 2.69
CA ALA A 970 18.15 1.88 2.18
C ALA A 970 19.54 2.24 2.74
N ILE A 971 19.85 3.53 2.96
CA ILE A 971 21.14 3.99 3.50
C ILE A 971 21.26 3.62 4.99
N CYS A 972 20.16 3.65 5.75
CA CYS A 972 20.13 3.17 7.13
C CYS A 972 20.30 1.65 7.20
N ILE A 973 19.66 0.89 6.29
CA ILE A 973 19.81 -0.57 6.18
C ILE A 973 21.26 -0.94 5.84
N GLU A 974 21.88 -0.27 4.86
CA GLU A 974 23.28 -0.53 4.48
C GLU A 974 24.25 -0.31 5.66
N LYS A 975 24.13 0.82 6.36
CA LYS A 975 24.93 1.11 7.57
C LYS A 975 24.72 0.10 8.69
N LEU A 976 23.50 -0.41 8.84
CA LEU A 976 23.17 -1.45 9.82
C LEU A 976 23.81 -2.80 9.45
N VAL A 977 23.77 -3.18 8.18
CA VAL A 977 24.47 -4.36 7.64
C VAL A 977 25.98 -4.22 7.84
N GLN A 978 26.60 -3.08 7.49
CA GLN A 978 28.03 -2.83 7.73
C GLN A 978 28.41 -3.02 9.21
N ARG A 979 27.59 -2.53 10.15
CA ARG A 979 27.77 -2.73 11.61
C ARG A 979 27.66 -4.20 12.03
N LEU A 980 26.77 -4.98 11.41
CA LEU A 980 26.63 -6.42 11.64
C LEU A 980 27.89 -7.19 11.20
N TRP A 981 28.41 -6.93 10.01
CA TRP A 981 29.66 -7.55 9.53
C TRP A 981 30.85 -7.20 10.43
N ALA A 982 30.98 -5.93 10.84
CA ALA A 982 32.03 -5.51 11.77
C ALA A 982 31.96 -6.25 13.13
N PHE A 983 30.75 -6.43 13.68
CA PHE A 983 30.56 -7.18 14.92
C PHE A 983 30.82 -8.69 14.78
N ARG A 984 30.44 -9.29 13.64
CA ARG A 984 30.75 -10.70 13.34
C ARG A 984 32.26 -10.95 13.27
N ASN A 985 33.01 -10.04 12.65
CA ASN A 985 34.48 -10.11 12.60
C ASN A 985 35.07 -9.98 14.00
N GLU A 986 34.71 -8.93 14.76
CA GLU A 986 35.13 -8.72 16.16
C GLU A 986 34.92 -9.96 17.06
N TYR A 987 33.78 -10.64 16.91
CA TYR A 987 33.46 -11.83 17.69
C TYR A 987 34.19 -13.09 17.19
N ASN A 988 34.42 -13.21 15.88
CA ASN A 988 35.26 -14.28 15.32
C ASN A 988 36.72 -14.14 15.76
N ASP A 989 37.26 -12.93 15.73
CA ASP A 989 38.65 -12.65 16.09
C ASP A 989 38.89 -12.90 17.57
N TYR A 990 37.92 -12.51 18.42
CA TYR A 990 37.91 -12.92 19.83
C TYR A 990 37.86 -14.45 19.98
N TRP A 991 36.99 -15.16 19.25
CA TRP A 991 36.93 -16.63 19.32
C TRP A 991 38.27 -17.26 18.93
N VAL A 992 38.89 -16.82 17.84
CA VAL A 992 40.22 -17.29 17.39
C VAL A 992 41.30 -17.00 18.43
N SER A 993 41.27 -15.84 19.09
CA SER A 993 42.24 -15.47 20.15
C SER A 993 42.27 -16.44 21.33
N THR A 994 41.17 -17.17 21.58
CA THR A 994 41.10 -18.17 22.67
C THR A 994 42.06 -19.36 22.50
N ALA A 995 42.72 -19.49 21.34
CA ALA A 995 43.83 -20.41 21.14
C ALA A 995 45.01 -20.18 22.13
N ALA A 996 45.19 -18.95 22.62
CA ALA A 996 46.16 -18.63 23.66
C ALA A 996 45.69 -19.03 25.08
N LEU A 997 44.40 -19.29 25.28
CA LEU A 997 43.77 -19.55 26.58
C LEU A 997 43.51 -21.04 26.83
N SER A 998 43.21 -21.80 25.77
CA SER A 998 42.87 -23.24 25.83
C SER A 998 44.01 -24.16 26.25
N GLY A 999 45.26 -23.69 26.14
CA GLY A 999 46.46 -24.53 26.38
C GLY A 999 46.69 -25.62 25.34
N THR A 1000 45.88 -25.70 24.27
CA THR A 1000 46.05 -26.66 23.16
C THR A 1000 46.62 -26.02 21.90
N GLY A 1001 46.75 -24.69 21.87
CA GLY A 1001 47.08 -23.93 20.66
C GLY A 1001 45.92 -23.85 19.65
N ARG A 1002 44.73 -24.36 19.99
CA ARG A 1002 43.51 -24.31 19.18
C ARG A 1002 42.44 -23.46 19.87
N PRO A 1003 41.61 -22.71 19.13
CA PRO A 1003 40.46 -22.01 19.70
C PRO A 1003 39.53 -22.94 20.50
N VAL A 1004 38.72 -22.37 21.40
CA VAL A 1004 37.67 -23.08 22.13
C VAL A 1004 36.73 -23.78 21.16
N ASP A 1005 36.40 -25.06 21.43
CA ASP A 1005 35.64 -25.89 20.49
C ASP A 1005 34.14 -25.55 20.44
N ALA A 1006 33.53 -25.22 21.59
CA ALA A 1006 32.14 -24.80 21.71
C ALA A 1006 31.93 -24.01 23.01
N LEU A 1007 30.83 -23.26 23.11
CA LEU A 1007 30.41 -22.59 24.35
C LEU A 1007 29.30 -23.40 25.03
N LEU A 1008 29.28 -23.37 26.36
CA LEU A 1008 28.16 -23.84 27.17
C LEU A 1008 27.53 -22.62 27.87
N MET A 1009 26.25 -22.38 27.65
CA MET A 1009 25.52 -21.25 28.23
C MET A 1009 24.03 -21.59 28.46
N PRO A 1010 23.27 -20.78 29.23
CA PRO A 1010 21.82 -20.86 29.24
C PRO A 1010 21.21 -20.65 27.85
N ALA A 1011 19.97 -21.09 27.64
CA ALA A 1011 19.23 -20.83 26.40
C ALA A 1011 19.05 -19.32 26.18
N TYR A 1012 19.82 -18.75 25.24
CA TYR A 1012 19.89 -17.30 24.99
C TYR A 1012 20.34 -17.04 23.56
N ALA A 1013 19.52 -16.30 22.79
CA ALA A 1013 19.42 -16.55 21.35
C ALA A 1013 19.72 -15.37 20.42
N SER A 1014 19.59 -14.12 20.89
CA SER A 1014 19.91 -12.91 20.11
C SER A 1014 21.34 -12.99 19.54
N ILE A 1015 22.31 -13.32 20.40
CA ILE A 1015 23.72 -13.45 20.06
C ILE A 1015 23.99 -14.52 18.99
N ALA A 1016 23.41 -15.71 19.13
CA ALA A 1016 23.68 -16.83 18.22
C ALA A 1016 23.12 -16.58 16.81
N ASN A 1017 21.91 -16.02 16.72
CA ASN A 1017 21.30 -15.69 15.43
C ASN A 1017 21.95 -14.46 14.76
N THR A 1018 22.37 -13.48 15.56
CA THR A 1018 23.13 -12.31 15.07
C THR A 1018 24.48 -12.72 14.49
N LEU A 1019 25.20 -13.64 15.15
CA LEU A 1019 26.48 -14.17 14.66
C LEU A 1019 26.33 -15.25 13.55
N ASP A 1020 25.12 -15.77 13.36
CA ASP A 1020 24.82 -16.94 12.52
C ASP A 1020 25.61 -18.20 12.92
N TYR A 1021 25.63 -18.46 14.23
CA TYR A 1021 26.28 -19.59 14.88
C TYR A 1021 25.30 -20.74 15.10
N VAL A 1022 25.80 -21.98 15.12
CA VAL A 1022 25.00 -23.17 15.38
C VAL A 1022 24.67 -23.25 16.86
N THR A 1023 23.43 -23.62 17.21
CA THR A 1023 23.06 -23.95 18.60
C THR A 1023 22.42 -25.34 18.69
N ILE A 1024 22.70 -26.02 19.79
CA ILE A 1024 22.00 -27.24 20.19
C ILE A 1024 21.51 -27.03 21.62
N VAL A 1025 20.24 -27.34 21.88
CA VAL A 1025 19.71 -27.37 23.25
C VAL A 1025 19.59 -28.80 23.75
N ILE A 1026 20.09 -29.02 24.96
CA ILE A 1026 20.08 -30.30 25.67
C ILE A 1026 19.24 -30.11 26.94
N PRO A 1027 18.16 -30.87 27.15
CA PRO A 1027 17.46 -30.98 28.43
C PRO A 1027 18.40 -31.54 29.48
N VAL A 1028 18.49 -30.88 30.64
CA VAL A 1028 19.55 -31.19 31.59
C VAL A 1028 19.16 -31.18 33.05
N THR A 1029 18.10 -30.53 33.52
CA THR A 1029 17.61 -30.74 34.90
C THR A 1029 16.13 -30.47 34.98
N PHE A 1030 15.54 -30.77 36.13
CA PHE A 1030 14.31 -30.14 36.60
C PHE A 1030 14.64 -29.18 37.75
N ALA A 1031 13.85 -28.12 37.90
CA ALA A 1031 14.01 -27.15 38.98
C ALA A 1031 13.45 -27.69 40.30
N ASP A 1032 14.16 -27.45 41.40
CA ASP A 1032 13.82 -27.92 42.74
C ASP A 1032 13.67 -26.73 43.69
N LYS A 1033 12.45 -26.46 44.17
CA LYS A 1033 12.18 -25.34 45.07
C LYS A 1033 12.97 -25.34 46.38
N THR A 1034 13.56 -26.47 46.78
CA THR A 1034 14.42 -26.55 47.98
C THR A 1034 15.86 -26.14 47.70
N LEU A 1035 16.27 -26.11 46.43
CA LEU A 1035 17.64 -25.79 45.99
C LEU A 1035 17.69 -24.45 45.23
N ASP A 1036 16.75 -24.25 44.31
CA ASP A 1036 16.65 -23.11 43.40
C ASP A 1036 15.84 -21.97 44.06
N GLN A 1037 16.34 -21.48 45.20
CA GLN A 1037 15.82 -20.32 45.92
C GLN A 1037 16.33 -19.01 45.32
N LEU A 1038 15.62 -17.90 45.57
CA LEU A 1038 16.07 -16.56 45.17
C LEU A 1038 17.37 -16.20 45.90
N ASP A 1039 18.44 -15.94 45.13
CA ASP A 1039 19.69 -15.36 45.64
C ASP A 1039 19.45 -13.89 46.03
N PRO A 1040 19.52 -13.52 47.32
CA PRO A 1040 19.26 -12.17 47.79
C PRO A 1040 20.42 -11.20 47.51
N ASP A 1041 21.61 -11.70 47.21
CA ASP A 1041 22.80 -10.90 46.89
C ASP A 1041 22.95 -10.66 45.37
N TYR A 1042 22.12 -11.32 44.54
CA TYR A 1042 22.11 -11.11 43.09
C TYR A 1042 21.77 -9.66 42.72
N LYS A 1043 22.55 -9.11 41.79
CA LYS A 1043 22.40 -7.73 41.30
C LYS A 1043 22.13 -7.75 39.80
N PRO A 1044 20.87 -7.58 39.36
CA PRO A 1044 20.51 -7.53 37.95
C PRO A 1044 21.33 -6.50 37.17
N VAL A 1045 21.80 -6.89 35.98
CA VAL A 1045 22.70 -6.06 35.15
C VAL A 1045 21.90 -5.10 34.26
N ARG A 1046 20.69 -5.49 33.85
CA ARG A 1046 19.74 -4.71 33.04
C ARG A 1046 18.34 -4.70 33.66
N PRO A 1047 17.46 -3.75 33.28
CA PRO A 1047 16.05 -3.75 33.71
C PRO A 1047 15.27 -5.02 33.35
N VAL A 1048 15.58 -5.66 32.22
CA VAL A 1048 14.95 -6.93 31.81
C VAL A 1048 15.40 -8.09 32.70
N ASP A 1049 16.69 -8.17 33.03
CA ASP A 1049 17.22 -9.15 33.99
C ASP A 1049 16.55 -8.99 35.36
N LYS A 1050 16.27 -7.74 35.76
CA LYS A 1050 15.56 -7.41 36.98
C LYS A 1050 14.11 -7.92 36.93
N LYS A 1051 13.36 -7.60 35.86
CA LYS A 1051 11.97 -8.08 35.66
C LYS A 1051 11.89 -9.61 35.70
N ASN A 1052 12.86 -10.31 35.12
CA ASN A 1052 12.90 -11.76 35.11
C ASN A 1052 13.22 -12.36 36.49
N TRP A 1053 14.12 -11.72 37.26
CA TRP A 1053 14.46 -12.15 38.63
C TRP A 1053 13.32 -11.87 39.62
N GLU A 1054 12.65 -10.71 39.53
CA GLU A 1054 11.47 -10.37 40.34
C GLU A 1054 10.23 -11.23 40.00
N ALA A 1055 10.20 -11.86 38.81
CA ALA A 1055 9.13 -12.75 38.37
C ALA A 1055 9.39 -14.25 38.63
N TYR A 1056 10.48 -14.60 39.29
CA TYR A 1056 10.81 -16.00 39.59
C TYR A 1056 10.16 -16.46 40.91
N ASP A 1057 9.31 -17.49 40.81
CA ASP A 1057 8.67 -18.17 41.95
C ASP A 1057 9.10 -19.65 42.01
N PRO A 1058 9.85 -20.08 43.05
CA PRO A 1058 10.23 -21.48 43.24
C PRO A 1058 9.04 -22.46 43.26
N GLU A 1059 7.88 -22.08 43.81
CA GLU A 1059 6.70 -22.97 43.88
C GLU A 1059 6.01 -23.14 42.52
N ALA A 1060 5.99 -22.11 41.67
CA ALA A 1060 5.60 -22.23 40.27
C ALA A 1060 6.62 -23.01 39.45
N TYR A 1061 7.92 -22.76 39.59
CA TYR A 1061 8.95 -23.36 38.74
C TYR A 1061 9.31 -24.81 39.09
N HIS A 1062 9.05 -25.29 40.32
CA HIS A 1062 9.36 -26.67 40.71
C HIS A 1062 8.86 -27.73 39.70
N GLY A 1063 9.72 -28.69 39.36
CA GLY A 1063 9.41 -29.75 38.38
C GLY A 1063 9.43 -29.29 36.91
N ALA A 1064 9.59 -28.00 36.62
CA ALA A 1064 9.84 -27.55 35.25
C ALA A 1064 11.24 -27.98 34.79
N PRO A 1065 11.40 -28.42 33.52
CA PRO A 1065 12.71 -28.75 32.99
C PRO A 1065 13.51 -27.48 32.69
N ALA A 1066 14.83 -27.62 32.69
CA ALA A 1066 15.76 -26.60 32.23
C ALA A 1066 16.78 -27.21 31.26
N GLY A 1067 17.07 -26.46 30.20
CA GLY A 1067 18.04 -26.81 29.16
C GLY A 1067 19.35 -26.03 29.27
N ILE A 1068 20.40 -26.54 28.65
CA ILE A 1068 21.60 -25.77 28.29
C ILE A 1068 21.66 -25.62 26.78
N GLN A 1069 22.28 -24.53 26.33
CA GLN A 1069 22.58 -24.26 24.94
C GLN A 1069 24.08 -24.43 24.72
N ILE A 1070 24.43 -25.42 23.88
CA ILE A 1070 25.77 -25.54 23.32
C ILE A 1070 25.83 -24.66 22.06
N VAL A 1071 26.87 -23.85 21.90
CA VAL A 1071 27.05 -22.95 20.74
C VAL A 1071 28.34 -23.26 20.00
N GLY A 1072 28.25 -23.46 18.69
CA GLY A 1072 29.35 -23.70 17.77
C GLY A 1072 29.40 -22.63 16.68
N ARG A 1073 30.54 -22.50 15.98
CA ARG A 1073 30.68 -21.49 14.92
C ARG A 1073 29.84 -21.86 13.69
N ARG A 1074 29.69 -20.90 12.78
CA ARG A 1074 29.04 -21.10 11.47
C ARG A 1074 29.64 -22.31 10.74
N LEU A 1075 28.77 -23.17 10.22
CA LEU A 1075 29.07 -24.41 9.48
C LEU A 1075 29.89 -25.46 10.28
N GLU A 1076 29.76 -25.45 11.61
CA GLU A 1076 30.30 -26.50 12.49
C GLU A 1076 29.19 -27.41 13.07
N GLU A 1077 28.10 -27.67 12.30
CA GLU A 1077 26.95 -28.45 12.79
C GLU A 1077 27.34 -29.84 13.30
N GLU A 1078 28.02 -30.64 12.47
CA GLU A 1078 28.41 -32.02 12.75
C GLU A 1078 29.38 -32.12 13.94
N LYS A 1079 30.26 -31.12 14.08
CA LYS A 1079 31.17 -30.98 15.22
C LYS A 1079 30.39 -30.68 16.51
N LEU A 1080 29.44 -29.74 16.46
CA LEU A 1080 28.66 -29.37 17.62
C LEU A 1080 27.74 -30.51 18.08
N LEU A 1081 27.19 -31.25 17.13
CA LEU A 1081 26.45 -32.50 17.35
C LEU A 1081 27.34 -33.52 18.09
N ALA A 1082 28.58 -33.76 17.64
CA ALA A 1082 29.49 -34.70 18.31
C ALA A 1082 29.91 -34.23 19.72
N ILE A 1083 29.95 -32.92 19.97
CA ILE A 1083 30.14 -32.36 21.33
C ILE A 1083 28.88 -32.57 22.18
N ALA A 1084 27.69 -32.36 21.60
CA ALA A 1084 26.42 -32.57 22.28
C ALA A 1084 26.20 -34.02 22.70
N GLN A 1085 26.55 -34.99 21.86
CA GLN A 1085 26.49 -36.41 22.22
C GLN A 1085 27.36 -36.70 23.45
N ARG A 1086 28.63 -36.27 23.46
CA ARG A 1086 29.52 -36.43 24.62
C ARG A 1086 29.00 -35.78 25.90
N VAL A 1087 28.26 -34.68 25.77
CA VAL A 1087 27.59 -34.05 26.92
C VAL A 1087 26.44 -34.94 27.42
N VAL A 1088 25.61 -35.51 26.53
CA VAL A 1088 24.57 -36.50 26.89
C VAL A 1088 25.19 -37.75 27.54
N ASP A 1089 26.28 -38.29 26.99
CA ASP A 1089 26.95 -39.50 27.49
C ASP A 1089 27.52 -39.27 28.90
N ALA A 1090 28.27 -38.19 29.11
CA ALA A 1090 28.84 -37.86 30.42
C ALA A 1090 27.74 -37.55 31.46
N LEU A 1091 26.67 -36.87 31.02
CA LEU A 1091 25.45 -36.68 31.81
C LEU A 1091 24.84 -38.02 32.22
N ALA A 1092 24.76 -39.02 31.31
CA ALA A 1092 24.20 -40.35 31.57
C ALA A 1092 24.92 -41.09 32.68
N GLU A 1093 26.25 -41.29 32.52
CA GLU A 1093 27.11 -41.95 33.50
C GLU A 1093 26.93 -41.39 34.92
N PHE A 1094 26.64 -40.09 35.04
CA PHE A 1094 26.50 -39.42 36.33
C PHE A 1094 25.25 -39.82 37.12
N ARG A 1095 24.07 -39.99 36.49
CA ARG A 1095 22.88 -40.43 37.25
C ARG A 1095 22.87 -41.93 37.52
N GLU A 1096 23.56 -42.74 36.73
CA GLU A 1096 23.87 -44.12 37.14
C GLU A 1096 24.69 -44.14 38.44
N LYS A 1097 25.72 -43.29 38.54
CA LYS A 1097 26.54 -43.13 39.75
C LYS A 1097 25.72 -42.58 40.93
N GLN A 1098 24.84 -41.59 40.71
CA GLN A 1098 23.94 -41.09 41.77
C GLN A 1098 22.91 -42.11 42.23
N ALA A 1099 22.38 -42.94 41.33
CA ALA A 1099 21.44 -44.01 41.69
C ALA A 1099 22.13 -45.09 42.54
N TYR A 1100 23.40 -45.39 42.25
CA TYR A 1100 24.24 -46.28 43.07
C TYR A 1100 24.60 -45.71 44.45
N GLU A 1101 24.64 -44.38 44.60
CA GLU A 1101 24.90 -43.71 45.89
C GLU A 1101 23.66 -43.62 46.81
N TYR A 1102 22.45 -44.02 46.35
CA TYR A 1102 21.18 -43.76 47.05
C TYR A 1102 20.42 -45.04 47.44
N GLU A 1103 20.89 -45.76 48.46
CA GLU A 1103 20.08 -46.81 49.11
C GLU A 1103 18.90 -46.20 49.90
N PRO A 1104 17.65 -46.65 49.68
CA PRO A 1104 16.47 -46.13 50.38
C PRO A 1104 16.36 -46.66 51.82
N GLY A 1105 17.23 -46.18 52.72
CA GLY A 1105 17.20 -46.56 54.13
C GLY A 1105 17.90 -45.62 55.12
N SER A 1106 18.94 -44.89 54.72
CA SER A 1106 19.76 -44.10 55.66
C SER A 1106 19.12 -42.76 56.07
N ARG A 1107 18.38 -42.75 57.18
CA ARG A 1107 18.03 -41.50 57.88
C ARG A 1107 19.27 -40.89 58.55
N ASN A 1108 19.91 -39.92 57.91
CA ASN A 1108 20.75 -38.93 58.57
C ASN A 1108 20.71 -37.60 57.80
N GLY A 1109 20.51 -36.50 58.53
CA GLY A 1109 20.41 -35.18 57.92
C GLY A 1109 21.74 -34.43 57.89
N GLY A 1110 21.93 -33.60 56.87
CA GLY A 1110 22.74 -32.39 57.03
C GLY A 1110 24.27 -32.49 56.89
N ARG A 1111 24.79 -33.31 55.96
CA ARG A 1111 26.08 -33.01 55.27
C ARG A 1111 26.29 -33.89 54.02
N ILE A 1112 26.59 -33.25 52.89
CA ILE A 1112 27.23 -33.92 51.75
C ILE A 1112 28.74 -33.69 51.92
N GLU A 1113 29.45 -34.71 52.40
CA GLU A 1113 30.92 -34.67 52.40
C GLU A 1113 31.45 -35.09 51.03
N LEU A 1114 32.35 -34.29 50.47
CA LEU A 1114 33.01 -34.60 49.20
C LEU A 1114 34.15 -35.60 49.47
N VAL A 1115 33.89 -36.88 49.19
CA VAL A 1115 34.91 -37.93 49.18
C VAL A 1115 35.74 -37.84 47.88
N LYS A 1116 37.00 -38.27 47.96
CA LYS A 1116 38.09 -38.04 47.00
C LYS A 1116 37.82 -38.51 45.57
#